data_AF-A0A401HXD6-F1
#
_entry.id   AF-A0A401HXD6-F1
#
_cell.length_a   1.000
_cell.length_b   1.000
_cell.length_c   1.000
_cell.angle_alpha   90.00
_cell.angle_beta   90.00
_cell.angle_gamma   90.00
#
_symmetry.space_group_name_H-M   'P 1'
#
loop_
_entity.id
_entity.type
_entity.pdbx_description
1 polymer ?
#
loop_
_entity_poly.entity_id
_entity_poly.type
_entity_poly.pdbx_seq_one_letter_code
_entity_poly.pdbx_strand_id
1 'polypeptide(L)'
;MQETYEGYIQLWSSSAMELVDIRRLAVRQGGRSGSYRLPAFAFVRIVVGSGLAMLDRRAYPIQAGVVLHGGKGMRLELQAQDHTSYELILYKIRPSAIGTVKDRKAAEAQMAVSYAMLQSPSIEASKRLQQLYDAFYDGGAITRILAQGLFYQQSAAWLAQLRERLIPAQSQGVADRAMQLLYDGYNENVTLSSLAGRLGCSERQLSKQFKLRWEVSPIRALTRIRMYKAACWLAESEASLQEIAVSIGYVNGFTLSRLFKDNYDMTPGQYRQQVREGTIMPDWAVDRAASDIVAYLFPTYNDNENHNHLLVQGRDTQLAIHAKAIPSTAALLLGATLLLSACGVSDTEVKPGGGDSAVAPPTSSATKTFEDALGEREIPVEAERIYSFGATNYLVALGIVPQGAPRYEVEYDYYLSHYPEKIEIVGDYPPSYEAILELEPDLIITADIDVIGNDREDYFENLSKIAPVATFEWYEQDVYGQLRQVADIVGRQEQAEQWISEHFQRAEQAKAKVSKLVGPDETVSIVWVNEKGFTLVGNRNIGHVIYTLLGLKPPQQIADEISANGGELVGIHDLSLESIPDITGDHLIVMINGNAEAAEAQFEAMMRSELWKSLPAVQAGHIYQVPYEKWWSYSLLTVDALLDDAVQLFER
;
A
#
# COMPACT_ATOMS: atom_id res chain seq x y z
N MET A 1 -7.50 1.09 0.40
CA MET A 1 -6.46 0.02 0.51
C MET A 1 -7.00 -1.27 1.14
N GLN A 2 -8.05 -1.24 1.99
CA GLN A 2 -8.68 -2.46 2.55
C GLN A 2 -9.59 -3.21 1.56
N GLU A 3 -10.43 -2.52 0.78
CA GLU A 3 -11.27 -3.17 -0.27
C GLU A 3 -10.41 -3.92 -1.31
N THR A 4 -9.23 -3.38 -1.62
CA THR A 4 -8.23 -4.03 -2.49
C THR A 4 -7.51 -5.21 -1.83
N TYR A 5 -7.45 -5.29 -0.49
CA TYR A 5 -6.82 -6.39 0.23
C TYR A 5 -7.77 -7.58 0.37
N GLU A 6 -9.02 -7.36 0.80
CA GLU A 6 -10.01 -8.45 0.92
C GLU A 6 -10.33 -9.08 -0.43
N GLY A 7 -10.51 -8.29 -1.49
CA GLY A 7 -10.65 -8.83 -2.85
C GLY A 7 -9.41 -9.62 -3.29
N TYR A 8 -8.21 -9.19 -2.87
CA TYR A 8 -6.97 -9.91 -3.12
C TYR A 8 -6.88 -11.22 -2.32
N ILE A 9 -7.29 -11.24 -1.05
CA ILE A 9 -7.37 -12.46 -0.23
C ILE A 9 -8.43 -13.42 -0.76
N GLN A 10 -9.56 -12.91 -1.23
CA GLN A 10 -10.59 -13.70 -1.88
C GLN A 10 -10.10 -14.34 -3.18
N LEU A 11 -9.24 -13.65 -3.93
CA LEU A 11 -8.52 -14.27 -5.06
C LEU A 11 -7.57 -15.36 -4.59
N TRP A 12 -6.86 -15.17 -3.47
CA TRP A 12 -5.98 -16.20 -2.91
C TRP A 12 -6.75 -17.44 -2.43
N SER A 13 -7.93 -17.27 -1.82
CA SER A 13 -8.74 -18.36 -1.29
C SER A 13 -9.54 -19.10 -2.36
N SER A 14 -9.93 -18.43 -3.45
CA SER A 14 -10.67 -19.01 -4.57
C SER A 14 -9.76 -19.60 -5.67
N SER A 15 -8.47 -19.26 -5.67
CA SER A 15 -7.51 -19.72 -6.66
C SER A 15 -6.74 -20.96 -6.20
N ALA A 16 -6.69 -21.98 -7.06
CA ALA A 16 -5.81 -23.12 -6.83
C ALA A 16 -4.37 -22.73 -7.17
N MET A 17 -3.48 -22.70 -6.19
CA MET A 17 -2.07 -22.39 -6.35
C MET A 17 -1.20 -23.64 -6.35
N GLU A 18 -0.15 -23.62 -7.15
CA GLU A 18 0.83 -24.68 -7.25
C GLU A 18 2.22 -24.09 -7.08
N LEU A 19 2.96 -24.62 -6.09
CA LEU A 19 4.37 -24.31 -5.89
C LEU A 19 5.20 -24.90 -7.03
N VAL A 20 6.04 -24.08 -7.66
CA VAL A 20 6.78 -24.46 -8.88
C VAL A 20 8.26 -24.65 -8.61
N ASP A 21 8.88 -23.73 -7.87
CA ASP A 21 10.32 -23.73 -7.64
C ASP A 21 10.65 -22.92 -6.40
N ILE A 22 11.72 -23.29 -5.71
CA ILE A 22 12.27 -22.51 -4.61
C ILE A 22 13.78 -22.40 -4.81
N ARG A 23 14.35 -21.20 -4.60
CA ARG A 23 15.80 -20.96 -4.71
C ARG A 23 16.30 -20.18 -3.52
N ARG A 24 17.54 -20.46 -3.10
CA ARG A 24 18.32 -19.65 -2.16
C ARG A 24 19.46 -19.00 -2.92
N LEU A 25 19.55 -17.69 -2.87
CA LEU A 25 20.46 -16.87 -3.66
C LEU A 25 21.18 -15.88 -2.73
N ALA A 26 22.31 -15.35 -3.18
CA ALA A 26 23.05 -14.34 -2.43
C ALA A 26 23.72 -13.33 -3.34
N VAL A 27 23.76 -12.09 -2.87
CA VAL A 27 24.46 -10.96 -3.45
C VAL A 27 25.55 -10.53 -2.48
N ARG A 28 26.76 -10.35 -2.99
CA ARG A 28 27.89 -9.87 -2.17
C ARG A 28 27.65 -8.42 -1.74
N GLN A 29 28.28 -8.00 -0.66
CA GLN A 29 28.25 -6.61 -0.20
C GLN A 29 28.62 -5.64 -1.33
N GLY A 30 27.83 -4.56 -1.49
CA GLY A 30 27.98 -3.59 -2.58
C GLY A 30 27.66 -4.14 -3.99
N GLY A 31 27.38 -5.45 -4.09
CA GLY A 31 27.10 -6.15 -5.32
C GLY A 31 25.65 -6.04 -5.75
N ARG A 32 25.36 -6.59 -6.93
CA ARG A 32 24.03 -6.60 -7.52
C ARG A 32 23.66 -7.99 -8.01
N SER A 33 22.38 -8.32 -7.93
CA SER A 33 21.85 -9.46 -8.67
C SER A 33 21.69 -9.07 -10.14
N GLY A 34 21.80 -10.05 -11.05
CA GLY A 34 21.41 -9.83 -12.45
C GLY A 34 19.90 -9.56 -12.59
N SER A 35 19.50 -9.10 -13.79
CA SER A 35 18.11 -8.84 -14.16
C SER A 35 17.27 -10.11 -14.29
N TYR A 36 16.59 -10.52 -13.22
CA TYR A 36 15.82 -11.75 -13.27
C TYR A 36 14.36 -11.51 -13.67
N ARG A 37 13.97 -11.90 -14.89
CA ARG A 37 12.55 -11.87 -15.31
C ARG A 37 11.79 -13.05 -14.69
N LEU A 38 10.80 -12.75 -13.85
CA LEU A 38 10.01 -13.74 -13.14
C LEU A 38 9.23 -14.64 -14.12
N PRO A 39 9.50 -15.96 -14.19
CA PRO A 39 8.81 -16.87 -15.11
C PRO A 39 7.40 -17.25 -14.62
N ALA A 40 7.10 -16.98 -13.36
CA ALA A 40 5.85 -17.22 -12.66
C ALA A 40 5.66 -16.13 -11.57
N PHE A 41 4.60 -16.21 -10.76
CA PHE A 41 4.48 -15.34 -9.59
C PHE A 41 5.56 -15.71 -8.58
N ALA A 42 6.04 -14.74 -7.82
CA ALA A 42 7.16 -14.95 -6.92
C ALA A 42 7.00 -14.21 -5.59
N PHE A 43 7.41 -14.88 -4.52
CA PHE A 43 7.85 -14.22 -3.30
C PHE A 43 9.37 -14.16 -3.25
N VAL A 44 9.90 -13.03 -2.78
CA VAL A 44 11.32 -12.75 -2.61
C VAL A 44 11.55 -12.37 -1.15
N ARG A 45 12.02 -13.30 -0.33
CA ARG A 45 12.28 -13.06 1.10
C ARG A 45 13.75 -12.76 1.33
N ILE A 46 14.05 -11.65 1.98
CA ILE A 46 15.41 -11.26 2.37
C ILE A 46 15.72 -11.93 3.70
N VAL A 47 16.71 -12.82 3.71
CA VAL A 47 17.06 -13.61 4.89
C VAL A 47 18.07 -12.88 5.75
N VAL A 48 19.10 -12.32 5.12
CA VAL A 48 20.14 -11.52 5.76
C VAL A 48 20.52 -10.38 4.81
N GLY A 49 20.99 -9.27 5.38
CA GLY A 49 21.53 -8.13 4.65
C GLY A 49 20.52 -7.01 4.44
N SER A 50 20.95 -6.00 3.70
CA SER A 50 20.20 -4.79 3.44
C SER A 50 20.50 -4.27 2.04
N GLY A 51 19.69 -3.35 1.53
CA GLY A 51 19.89 -2.71 0.24
C GLY A 51 18.60 -2.23 -0.41
N LEU A 52 18.52 -2.38 -1.73
CA LEU A 52 17.37 -1.99 -2.54
C LEU A 52 16.99 -3.13 -3.49
N ALA A 53 15.71 -3.47 -3.57
CA ALA A 53 15.17 -4.33 -4.63
C ALA A 53 14.37 -3.49 -5.63
N MET A 54 14.63 -3.68 -6.91
CA MET A 54 13.80 -3.22 -8.00
C MET A 54 12.90 -4.37 -8.44
N LEU A 55 11.60 -4.13 -8.43
CA LEU A 55 10.60 -4.97 -9.09
C LEU A 55 9.95 -4.15 -10.20
N ASP A 56 10.31 -4.47 -11.44
CA ASP A 56 10.15 -3.65 -12.64
C ASP A 56 10.64 -2.22 -12.43
N ARG A 57 9.73 -1.25 -12.34
CA ARG A 57 10.03 0.19 -12.21
C ARG A 57 9.90 0.69 -10.78
N ARG A 58 9.56 -0.19 -9.83
CA ARG A 58 9.35 0.18 -8.42
C ARG A 58 10.54 -0.24 -7.58
N ALA A 59 11.12 0.74 -6.89
CA ALA A 59 12.18 0.54 -5.93
C ALA A 59 11.57 0.28 -4.54
N TYR A 60 12.04 -0.78 -3.90
CA TYR A 60 11.68 -1.19 -2.56
C TYR A 60 12.94 -1.25 -1.69
N PRO A 61 13.01 -0.51 -0.58
CA PRO A 61 14.08 -0.73 0.39
C PRO A 61 13.97 -2.16 0.93
N ILE A 62 15.10 -2.86 0.99
CA ILE A 62 15.17 -4.23 1.49
C ILE A 62 16.10 -4.35 2.68
N GLN A 63 15.68 -5.17 3.63
CA GLN A 63 16.47 -5.60 4.78
C GLN A 63 16.01 -7.00 5.19
N ALA A 64 16.78 -7.68 6.04
CA ALA A 64 16.37 -8.96 6.62
C ALA A 64 14.93 -8.90 7.14
N GLY A 65 14.11 -9.88 6.74
CA GLY A 65 12.68 -9.92 7.05
C GLY A 65 11.79 -9.26 5.98
N VAL A 66 12.31 -8.48 5.04
CA VAL A 66 11.47 -7.98 3.93
C VAL A 66 11.10 -9.14 3.00
N VAL A 67 9.83 -9.21 2.64
CA VAL A 67 9.30 -10.13 1.62
C VAL A 67 8.68 -9.29 0.52
N LEU A 68 9.15 -9.47 -0.71
CA LEU A 68 8.53 -8.86 -1.88
C LEU A 68 7.65 -9.87 -2.61
N HIS A 69 6.57 -9.39 -3.22
CA HIS A 69 5.79 -10.17 -4.17
C HIS A 69 5.91 -9.55 -5.56
N GLY A 70 6.08 -10.40 -6.57
CA GLY A 70 6.16 -10.00 -7.96
C GLY A 70 5.28 -10.87 -8.85
N GLY A 71 4.55 -10.22 -9.75
CA GLY A 71 3.76 -10.87 -10.79
C GLY A 71 4.63 -11.55 -11.84
N LYS A 72 4.03 -12.52 -12.55
CA LYS A 72 4.66 -13.17 -13.70
C LYS A 72 5.08 -12.13 -14.75
N GLY A 73 6.33 -12.21 -15.19
CA GLY A 73 6.89 -11.35 -16.25
C GLY A 73 7.56 -10.08 -15.76
N MET A 74 7.40 -9.72 -14.48
CA MET A 74 8.11 -8.60 -13.84
C MET A 74 9.61 -8.91 -13.71
N ARG A 75 10.45 -7.88 -13.68
CA ARG A 75 11.90 -7.99 -13.52
C ARG A 75 12.31 -7.71 -12.09
N LEU A 76 13.09 -8.62 -11.49
CA LEU A 76 13.64 -8.49 -10.15
C LEU A 76 15.14 -8.19 -10.24
N GLU A 77 15.59 -7.15 -9.54
CA GLU A 77 17.00 -6.78 -9.40
C GLU A 77 17.26 -6.37 -7.95
N LEU A 78 18.33 -6.85 -7.32
CA LEU A 78 18.71 -6.49 -5.96
C LEU A 78 20.06 -5.79 -5.99
N GLN A 79 20.16 -4.64 -5.35
CA GLN A 79 21.41 -3.98 -5.01
C GLN A 79 21.64 -4.12 -3.52
N ALA A 80 22.70 -4.83 -3.15
CA ALA A 80 23.00 -5.13 -1.77
C ALA A 80 23.90 -4.03 -1.18
N GLN A 81 23.50 -3.43 -0.07
CA GLN A 81 24.34 -2.55 0.73
C GLN A 81 25.31 -3.38 1.59
N ASP A 82 24.79 -4.45 2.20
CA ASP A 82 25.55 -5.45 2.96
C ASP A 82 25.60 -6.80 2.21
N HIS A 83 26.23 -7.84 2.76
CA HIS A 83 26.04 -9.18 2.21
C HIS A 83 24.58 -9.59 2.36
N THR A 84 23.89 -9.78 1.22
CA THR A 84 22.45 -10.00 1.20
C THR A 84 22.11 -11.37 0.64
N SER A 85 21.51 -12.23 1.46
CA SER A 85 20.97 -13.51 1.04
C SER A 85 19.45 -13.44 0.96
N TYR A 86 18.88 -14.07 -0.05
CA TYR A 86 17.46 -14.04 -0.29
C TYR A 86 16.92 -15.37 -0.85
N GLU A 87 15.64 -15.58 -0.61
CA GLU A 87 14.87 -16.75 -0.98
C GLU A 87 13.86 -16.35 -2.06
N LEU A 88 13.88 -17.04 -3.19
CA LEU A 88 12.94 -16.84 -4.29
C LEU A 88 12.01 -18.05 -4.38
N ILE A 89 10.72 -17.83 -4.12
CA ILE A 89 9.68 -18.88 -4.12
C ILE A 89 8.72 -18.59 -5.27
N LEU A 90 8.66 -19.49 -6.25
CA LEU A 90 7.88 -19.34 -7.47
C LEU A 90 6.62 -20.21 -7.43
N TYR A 91 5.48 -19.64 -7.81
CA TYR A 91 4.21 -20.36 -7.86
C TYR A 91 3.35 -19.96 -9.07
N LYS A 92 2.38 -20.81 -9.42
CA LYS A 92 1.43 -20.59 -10.51
C LYS A 92 0.00 -20.75 -10.03
N ILE A 93 -0.90 -20.03 -10.71
CA ILE A 93 -2.34 -20.17 -10.54
C ILE A 93 -2.85 -21.22 -11.53
N ARG A 94 -3.54 -22.23 -11.02
CA ARG A 94 -4.22 -23.29 -11.75
C ARG A 94 -5.73 -23.00 -11.82
N PRO A 95 -6.43 -23.45 -12.87
CA PRO A 95 -7.88 -23.47 -12.83
C PRO A 95 -8.34 -24.32 -11.64
N SER A 96 -9.27 -23.81 -10.83
CA SER A 96 -9.95 -24.63 -9.82
C SER A 96 -10.84 -25.67 -10.50
N ALA A 97 -11.28 -26.70 -9.76
CA ALA A 97 -12.14 -27.76 -10.31
C ALA A 97 -13.51 -27.25 -10.85
N ILE A 98 -13.89 -26.02 -10.50
CA ILE A 98 -15.17 -25.37 -10.84
C ILE A 98 -14.95 -24.21 -11.84
N GLY A 99 -13.70 -23.78 -12.06
CA GLY A 99 -13.36 -22.58 -12.85
C GLY A 99 -12.87 -22.86 -14.27
N THR A 100 -13.13 -21.93 -15.18
CA THR A 100 -12.70 -21.95 -16.59
C THR A 100 -11.29 -21.36 -16.79
N VAL A 101 -10.70 -21.56 -17.98
CA VAL A 101 -9.43 -20.92 -18.38
C VAL A 101 -9.53 -19.38 -18.38
N LYS A 102 -10.74 -18.83 -18.58
CA LYS A 102 -11.00 -17.38 -18.53
C LYS A 102 -10.89 -16.87 -17.10
N ASP A 103 -11.42 -17.61 -16.12
CA ASP A 103 -11.36 -17.28 -14.70
C ASP A 103 -9.91 -17.30 -14.18
N ARG A 104 -9.12 -18.28 -14.65
CA ARG A 104 -7.68 -18.31 -14.38
C ARG A 104 -6.94 -17.08 -14.90
N LYS A 105 -7.23 -16.63 -16.13
CA LYS A 105 -6.57 -15.44 -16.71
C LYS A 105 -6.97 -14.15 -16.00
N ALA A 106 -8.23 -14.04 -15.58
CA ALA A 106 -8.71 -12.91 -14.79
C ALA A 106 -8.01 -12.87 -13.42
N ALA A 107 -7.91 -14.01 -12.72
CA ALA A 107 -7.17 -14.12 -11.48
C ALA A 107 -5.67 -13.81 -11.66
N GLU A 108 -5.03 -14.33 -12.72
CA GLU A 108 -3.63 -13.99 -13.04
C GLU A 108 -3.43 -12.47 -13.25
N ALA A 109 -4.36 -11.79 -13.92
CA ALA A 109 -4.28 -10.35 -14.14
C ALA A 109 -4.46 -9.55 -12.85
N GLN A 110 -5.44 -9.91 -12.03
CA GLN A 110 -5.72 -9.24 -10.75
C GLN A 110 -4.64 -9.49 -9.71
N MET A 111 -3.98 -10.66 -9.76
CA MET A 111 -2.89 -11.00 -8.85
C MET A 111 -1.51 -10.48 -9.29
N ALA A 112 -1.39 -9.87 -10.48
CA ALA A 112 -0.15 -9.33 -11.04
C ALA A 112 0.24 -7.98 -10.41
N VAL A 113 0.17 -7.89 -9.08
CA VAL A 113 0.57 -6.72 -8.29
C VAL A 113 1.96 -6.93 -7.71
N SER A 114 2.74 -5.85 -7.62
CA SER A 114 4.00 -5.83 -6.87
C SER A 114 3.85 -5.06 -5.58
N TYR A 115 4.39 -5.63 -4.51
CA TYR A 115 4.44 -5.02 -3.19
C TYR A 115 5.64 -5.55 -2.41
N ALA A 116 6.01 -4.85 -1.35
CA ALA A 116 6.94 -5.32 -0.35
C ALA A 116 6.29 -5.19 1.03
N MET A 117 6.59 -6.13 1.89
CA MET A 117 6.12 -6.15 3.27
C MET A 117 7.24 -6.56 4.21
N LEU A 118 7.18 -6.08 5.45
CA LEU A 118 8.16 -6.44 6.47
C LEU A 118 7.62 -7.58 7.34
N GLN A 119 8.24 -8.74 7.26
CA GLN A 119 7.96 -9.88 8.14
C GLN A 119 8.72 -9.74 9.45
N SER A 120 8.01 -9.82 10.58
CA SER A 120 8.64 -9.99 11.90
C SER A 120 9.51 -11.25 11.90
N PRO A 121 10.79 -11.17 12.33
CA PRO A 121 11.63 -12.35 12.47
C PRO A 121 10.97 -13.34 13.42
N SER A 122 10.59 -14.51 12.90
CA SER A 122 9.97 -15.58 13.69
C SER A 122 10.72 -16.88 13.49
N ILE A 123 11.10 -17.50 14.62
CA ILE A 123 11.69 -18.85 14.63
C ILE A 123 10.69 -19.85 14.03
N GLU A 124 9.40 -19.67 14.28
CA GLU A 124 8.36 -20.55 13.77
C GLU A 124 8.18 -20.41 12.25
N ALA A 125 8.17 -19.18 11.74
CA ALA A 125 8.17 -18.97 10.29
C ALA A 125 9.45 -19.54 9.64
N SER A 126 10.59 -19.42 10.29
CA SER A 126 11.86 -19.97 9.81
C SER A 126 11.87 -21.49 9.81
N LYS A 127 11.30 -22.14 10.83
CA LYS A 127 11.10 -23.60 10.88
C LYS A 127 10.16 -24.08 9.79
N ARG A 128 9.03 -23.41 9.59
CA ARG A 128 8.05 -23.75 8.54
C ARG A 128 8.67 -23.62 7.16
N LEU A 129 9.40 -22.53 6.91
CA LEU A 129 10.15 -22.36 5.66
C LEU A 129 11.17 -23.48 5.49
N GLN A 130 11.97 -23.80 6.51
CA GLN A 130 12.93 -24.89 6.42
C GLN A 130 12.26 -26.24 6.11
N GLN A 131 11.13 -26.54 6.76
CA GLN A 131 10.32 -27.73 6.44
C GLN A 131 9.78 -27.70 5.00
N LEU A 132 9.38 -26.52 4.51
CA LEU A 132 8.96 -26.33 3.12
C LEU A 132 10.10 -26.66 2.15
N TYR A 133 11.32 -26.18 2.43
CA TYR A 133 12.52 -26.47 1.63
C TYR A 133 12.82 -27.97 1.61
N ASP A 134 12.86 -28.59 2.78
CA ASP A 134 13.21 -30.00 2.92
C ASP A 134 12.17 -30.88 2.21
N ALA A 135 10.87 -30.56 2.38
CA ALA A 135 9.77 -31.27 1.71
C ALA A 135 9.75 -31.06 0.19
N PHE A 136 10.09 -29.85 -0.30
CA PHE A 136 10.12 -29.55 -1.73
C PHE A 136 11.25 -30.30 -2.45
N TYR A 137 12.45 -30.33 -1.86
CA TYR A 137 13.62 -30.98 -2.48
C TYR A 137 13.68 -32.49 -2.27
N ASP A 138 13.01 -33.04 -1.27
CA ASP A 138 12.85 -34.50 -1.12
C ASP A 138 12.15 -35.12 -2.35
N GLY A 139 11.19 -34.42 -2.95
CA GLY A 139 10.56 -34.80 -4.22
C GLY A 139 9.59 -35.99 -4.15
N GLY A 140 9.44 -36.63 -2.99
CA GLY A 140 8.45 -37.66 -2.73
C GLY A 140 7.01 -37.20 -2.94
N ALA A 141 6.10 -38.14 -3.22
CA ALA A 141 4.69 -37.82 -3.48
C ALA A 141 3.99 -37.23 -2.24
N ILE A 142 4.30 -37.75 -1.05
CA ILE A 142 3.76 -37.26 0.23
C ILE A 142 4.40 -35.92 0.60
N THR A 143 5.71 -35.78 0.43
CA THR A 143 6.44 -34.55 0.72
C THR A 143 6.08 -33.43 -0.24
N ARG A 144 5.64 -33.71 -1.47
CA ARG A 144 5.01 -32.71 -2.36
C ARG A 144 3.69 -32.17 -1.82
N ILE A 145 2.83 -33.03 -1.25
CA ILE A 145 1.58 -32.58 -0.60
C ILE A 145 1.93 -31.74 0.63
N LEU A 146 2.90 -32.17 1.43
CA LEU A 146 3.38 -31.44 2.59
C LEU A 146 3.97 -30.08 2.20
N ALA A 147 4.82 -30.01 1.18
CA ALA A 147 5.39 -28.78 0.65
C ALA A 147 4.30 -27.82 0.16
N GLN A 148 3.29 -28.33 -0.56
CA GLN A 148 2.17 -27.52 -1.00
C GLN A 148 1.37 -26.97 0.20
N GLY A 149 1.10 -27.81 1.22
CA GLY A 149 0.44 -27.38 2.46
C GLY A 149 1.23 -26.34 3.24
N LEU A 150 2.54 -26.54 3.40
CA LEU A 150 3.44 -25.59 4.05
C LEU A 150 3.56 -24.28 3.28
N PHE A 151 3.53 -24.33 1.94
CA PHE A 151 3.48 -23.14 1.10
C PHE A 151 2.19 -22.34 1.32
N TYR A 152 1.03 -22.99 1.39
CA TYR A 152 -0.23 -22.32 1.70
C TYR A 152 -0.20 -21.71 3.11
N GLN A 153 0.27 -22.45 4.11
CA GLN A 153 0.41 -21.93 5.47
C GLN A 153 1.35 -20.72 5.54
N GLN A 154 2.47 -20.77 4.83
CA GLN A 154 3.43 -19.67 4.83
C GLN A 154 2.93 -18.48 4.03
N SER A 155 2.26 -18.71 2.89
CA SER A 155 1.65 -17.64 2.09
C SER A 155 0.51 -16.97 2.86
N ALA A 156 -0.32 -17.73 3.57
CA ALA A 156 -1.35 -17.19 4.44
C ALA A 156 -0.73 -16.33 5.57
N ALA A 157 0.35 -16.79 6.19
CA ALA A 157 1.06 -16.02 7.21
C ALA A 157 1.66 -14.71 6.64
N TRP A 158 2.14 -14.75 5.40
CA TRP A 158 2.65 -13.57 4.70
C TRP A 158 1.56 -12.60 4.30
N LEU A 159 0.45 -13.09 3.78
CA LEU A 159 -0.69 -12.27 3.39
C LEU A 159 -1.34 -11.63 4.61
N ALA A 160 -1.46 -12.35 5.73
CA ALA A 160 -1.89 -11.77 6.99
C ALA A 160 -1.04 -10.55 7.38
N GLN A 161 0.28 -10.63 7.18
CA GLN A 161 1.20 -9.50 7.44
C GLN A 161 1.15 -8.40 6.38
N LEU A 162 0.73 -8.72 5.14
CA LEU A 162 0.52 -7.75 4.08
C LEU A 162 -0.56 -6.72 4.44
N ARG A 163 -1.58 -7.13 5.21
CA ARG A 163 -2.63 -6.24 5.72
C ARG A 163 -2.08 -5.09 6.57
N GLU A 164 -1.08 -5.39 7.39
CA GLU A 164 -0.60 -4.52 8.46
C GLU A 164 0.70 -3.77 8.10
N ARG A 165 1.49 -4.27 7.14
CA ARG A 165 2.88 -3.82 6.92
C ARG A 165 3.27 -3.67 5.45
N LEU A 166 2.37 -3.15 4.62
CA LEU A 166 2.72 -2.69 3.28
C LEU A 166 3.78 -1.59 3.37
N ILE A 167 4.91 -1.76 2.68
CA ILE A 167 5.86 -0.67 2.45
C ILE A 167 5.24 0.20 1.34
N PRO A 168 4.76 1.43 1.63
CA PRO A 168 4.13 2.25 0.60
C PRO A 168 5.14 2.58 -0.48
N ALA A 169 4.77 2.43 -1.76
CA ALA A 169 5.60 2.92 -2.86
C ALA A 169 5.90 4.44 -2.74
N GLN A 170 5.11 5.18 -1.97
CA GLN A 170 5.25 6.61 -1.67
C GLN A 170 6.20 6.95 -0.51
N SER A 171 6.74 5.96 0.22
CA SER A 171 7.79 6.17 1.22
C SER A 171 9.18 6.46 0.61
N GLN A 172 9.24 6.62 -0.71
CA GLN A 172 10.46 6.93 -1.44
C GLN A 172 10.95 8.34 -1.13
N GLY A 173 12.18 8.44 -0.62
CA GLY A 173 12.83 9.71 -0.35
C GLY A 173 12.94 10.57 -1.62
N VAL A 174 13.19 11.88 -1.45
CA VAL A 174 13.37 12.82 -2.57
C VAL A 174 14.39 12.30 -3.61
N ALA A 175 15.42 11.59 -3.15
CA ALA A 175 16.42 10.96 -4.00
C ALA A 175 15.87 9.78 -4.83
N ASP A 176 15.01 8.94 -4.27
CA ASP A 176 14.48 7.76 -4.95
C ASP A 176 13.44 8.17 -6.01
N ARG A 177 12.56 9.13 -5.67
CA ARG A 177 11.62 9.75 -6.62
C ARG A 177 12.35 10.46 -7.76
N ALA A 178 13.45 11.15 -7.46
CA ALA A 178 14.29 11.75 -8.49
C ALA A 178 14.87 10.72 -9.47
N MET A 179 15.30 9.55 -8.99
CA MET A 179 15.84 8.49 -9.86
C MET A 179 14.76 7.98 -10.81
N GLN A 180 13.54 7.80 -10.29
CA GLN A 180 12.40 7.40 -11.10
C GLN A 180 12.08 8.42 -12.18
N LEU A 181 12.03 9.72 -11.84
CA LEU A 181 11.78 10.79 -12.81
C LEU A 181 12.86 10.88 -13.90
N LEU A 182 14.13 10.67 -13.54
CA LEU A 182 15.23 10.63 -14.50
C LEU A 182 15.12 9.45 -15.47
N TYR A 183 14.66 8.31 -14.98
CA TYR A 183 14.50 7.11 -15.80
C TYR A 183 13.27 7.20 -16.72
N ASP A 184 12.15 7.69 -16.20
CA ASP A 184 10.90 7.83 -16.97
C ASP A 184 11.00 8.97 -18.00
N GLY A 185 11.69 10.07 -17.68
CA GLY A 185 11.87 11.25 -18.53
C GLY A 185 13.25 11.34 -19.22
N TYR A 186 13.95 10.22 -19.41
CA TYR A 186 15.36 10.27 -19.83
C TYR A 186 15.61 10.96 -21.18
N ASN A 187 14.64 10.92 -22.09
CA ASN A 187 14.71 11.50 -23.44
C ASN A 187 14.34 12.99 -23.50
N GLU A 188 13.81 13.56 -22.41
CA GLU A 188 13.43 14.97 -22.32
C GLU A 188 14.63 15.86 -21.98
N ASN A 189 14.54 17.18 -22.15
CA ASN A 189 15.59 18.09 -21.68
C ASN A 189 15.51 18.27 -20.15
N VAL A 190 16.02 17.30 -19.40
CA VAL A 190 16.01 17.31 -17.94
C VAL A 190 17.22 18.06 -17.38
N THR A 191 16.96 19.14 -16.66
CA THR A 191 17.94 19.90 -15.88
C THR A 191 17.79 19.61 -14.40
N LEU A 192 18.81 19.96 -13.60
CA LEU A 192 18.75 19.80 -12.15
C LEU A 192 17.64 20.68 -11.56
N SER A 193 17.46 21.88 -12.13
CA SER A 193 16.40 22.82 -11.76
C SER A 193 15.01 22.26 -12.03
N SER A 194 14.78 21.73 -13.24
CA SER A 194 13.49 21.12 -13.59
C SER A 194 13.20 19.89 -12.75
N LEU A 195 14.22 19.11 -12.39
CA LEU A 195 14.07 17.93 -11.54
C LEU A 195 13.74 18.32 -10.09
N ALA A 196 14.43 19.33 -9.55
CA ALA A 196 14.19 19.87 -8.21
C ALA A 196 12.79 20.51 -8.10
N GLY A 197 12.38 21.26 -9.13
CA GLY A 197 11.03 21.83 -9.24
C GLY A 197 9.94 20.78 -9.26
N ARG A 198 10.11 19.69 -10.05
CA ARG A 198 9.17 18.55 -10.08
C ARG A 198 9.06 17.79 -8.76
N LEU A 199 10.04 17.92 -7.89
CA LEU A 199 10.11 17.22 -6.60
C LEU A 199 9.79 18.13 -5.40
N GLY A 200 9.45 19.40 -5.64
CA GLY A 200 9.13 20.37 -4.59
C GLY A 200 10.29 20.62 -3.62
N CYS A 201 11.54 20.53 -4.09
CA CYS A 201 12.72 20.72 -3.24
C CYS A 201 13.76 21.63 -3.89
N SER A 202 14.70 22.16 -3.10
CA SER A 202 15.79 22.96 -3.65
C SER A 202 16.81 22.09 -4.41
N GLU A 203 17.44 22.62 -5.46
CA GLU A 203 18.51 21.92 -6.19
C GLU A 203 19.64 21.43 -5.29
N ARG A 204 19.95 22.20 -4.24
CA ARG A 204 20.95 21.87 -3.22
C ARG A 204 20.51 20.68 -2.36
N GLN A 205 19.25 20.66 -1.92
CA GLN A 205 18.69 19.55 -1.15
C GLN A 205 18.59 18.29 -1.99
N LEU A 206 18.11 18.40 -3.24
CA LEU A 206 18.08 17.30 -4.19
C LEU A 206 19.47 16.74 -4.42
N SER A 207 20.44 17.59 -4.78
CA SER A 207 21.81 17.14 -5.03
C SER A 207 22.44 16.49 -3.79
N LYS A 208 22.21 17.05 -2.60
CA LYS A 208 22.73 16.49 -1.35
C LYS A 208 22.09 15.13 -1.04
N GLN A 209 20.77 15.02 -1.09
CA GLN A 209 20.06 13.78 -0.78
C GLN A 209 20.28 12.71 -1.86
N PHE A 210 20.27 13.08 -3.14
CA PHE A 210 20.54 12.19 -4.25
C PHE A 210 21.98 11.68 -4.22
N LYS A 211 22.95 12.55 -3.94
CA LYS A 211 24.35 12.12 -3.78
C LYS A 211 24.55 11.29 -2.52
N LEU A 212 23.85 11.58 -1.42
CA LEU A 212 23.92 10.77 -0.21
C LEU A 212 23.34 9.37 -0.43
N ARG A 213 22.28 9.25 -1.26
CA ARG A 213 21.56 8.01 -1.51
C ARG A 213 22.13 7.16 -2.64
N TRP A 214 22.52 7.79 -3.74
CA TRP A 214 22.94 7.15 -5.00
C TRP A 214 24.42 7.39 -5.34
N GLU A 215 25.16 8.06 -4.46
CA GLU A 215 26.59 8.41 -4.57
C GLU A 215 26.99 9.30 -5.75
N VAL A 216 26.03 9.74 -6.57
CA VAL A 216 26.26 10.55 -7.77
C VAL A 216 25.34 11.74 -7.88
N SER A 217 25.60 12.64 -8.83
CA SER A 217 24.67 13.72 -9.12
C SER A 217 23.52 13.23 -10.02
N PRO A 218 22.32 13.82 -9.91
CA PRO A 218 21.18 13.51 -10.77
C PRO A 218 21.50 13.56 -12.28
N ILE A 219 22.23 14.59 -12.72
CA ILE A 219 22.60 14.75 -14.14
C ILE A 219 23.54 13.64 -14.61
N ARG A 220 24.48 13.19 -13.76
CA ARG A 220 25.38 12.09 -14.12
C ARG A 220 24.64 10.75 -14.22
N ALA A 221 23.62 10.53 -13.39
CA ALA A 221 22.74 9.37 -13.50
C ALA A 221 21.95 9.39 -14.83
N LEU A 222 21.36 10.54 -15.17
CA LEU A 222 20.66 10.74 -16.45
C LEU A 222 21.54 10.45 -17.68
N THR A 223 22.76 10.97 -17.72
CA THR A 223 23.70 10.73 -18.82
C THR A 223 23.90 9.23 -19.07
N ARG A 224 23.99 8.43 -18.00
CA ARG A 224 24.20 6.98 -18.12
C ARG A 224 22.97 6.24 -18.57
N ILE A 225 21.79 6.62 -18.06
CA ILE A 225 20.51 6.08 -18.53
C ILE A 225 20.41 6.27 -20.05
N ARG A 226 20.78 7.45 -20.55
CA ARG A 226 20.82 7.73 -21.99
C ARG A 226 21.84 6.88 -22.75
N MET A 227 23.05 6.71 -22.21
CA MET A 227 24.09 5.90 -22.88
C MET A 227 23.70 4.42 -22.96
N TYR A 228 23.09 3.87 -21.92
CA TYR A 228 22.53 2.52 -21.95
C TYR A 228 21.44 2.38 -23.01
N LYS A 229 20.48 3.32 -23.05
CA LYS A 229 19.43 3.32 -24.09
C LYS A 229 20.04 3.44 -25.48
N ALA A 230 21.09 4.25 -25.65
CA ALA A 230 21.84 4.31 -26.90
C ALA A 230 22.48 2.97 -27.26
N ALA A 231 23.06 2.25 -26.30
CA ALA A 231 23.64 0.92 -26.52
C ALA A 231 22.58 -0.11 -26.96
N CYS A 232 21.39 -0.08 -26.36
CA CYS A 232 20.24 -0.88 -26.80
C CYS A 232 19.87 -0.56 -28.25
N TRP A 233 19.69 0.73 -28.58
CA TRP A 233 19.33 1.14 -29.94
C TRP A 233 20.42 0.85 -30.97
N LEU A 234 21.69 0.92 -30.58
CA LEU A 234 22.83 0.54 -31.43
C LEU A 234 22.85 -0.96 -31.73
N ALA A 235 22.40 -1.79 -30.78
CA ALA A 235 22.33 -3.24 -30.93
C ALA A 235 21.09 -3.72 -31.70
N GLU A 236 19.93 -3.07 -31.49
CA GLU A 236 18.64 -3.52 -32.00
C GLU A 236 18.22 -2.87 -33.32
N SER A 237 18.89 -1.81 -33.76
CA SER A 237 18.49 -1.03 -34.94
C SER A 237 19.64 -0.63 -35.86
N GLU A 238 19.29 -0.26 -37.09
CA GLU A 238 20.19 0.37 -38.07
C GLU A 238 20.22 1.90 -37.99
N ALA A 239 19.49 2.52 -37.04
CA ALA A 239 19.33 3.97 -36.96
C ALA A 239 20.68 4.70 -36.93
N SER A 240 20.74 5.88 -37.56
CA SER A 240 21.92 6.74 -37.56
C SER A 240 22.23 7.27 -36.17
N LEU A 241 23.49 7.68 -35.93
CA LEU A 241 23.87 8.28 -34.64
C LEU A 241 23.11 9.56 -34.34
N GLN A 242 22.65 10.29 -35.37
CA GLN A 242 21.84 11.49 -35.21
C GLN A 242 20.43 11.13 -34.71
N GLU A 243 19.79 10.12 -35.29
CA GLU A 243 18.47 9.65 -34.87
C GLU A 243 18.50 9.09 -33.44
N ILE A 244 19.53 8.31 -33.10
CA ILE A 244 19.71 7.78 -31.74
C ILE A 244 19.97 8.90 -30.74
N ALA A 245 20.77 9.91 -31.10
CA ALA A 245 21.01 11.05 -30.22
C ALA A 245 19.72 11.80 -29.90
N VAL A 246 18.89 12.07 -30.91
CA VAL A 246 17.60 12.76 -30.72
C VAL A 246 16.64 11.91 -29.87
N SER A 247 16.59 10.59 -30.08
CA SER A 247 15.66 9.71 -29.35
C SER A 247 15.98 9.56 -27.86
N ILE A 248 17.22 9.83 -27.45
CA ILE A 248 17.66 9.78 -26.05
C ILE A 248 17.89 11.17 -25.44
N GLY A 249 17.48 12.26 -26.12
CA GLY A 249 17.51 13.62 -25.58
C GLY A 249 18.81 14.40 -25.77
N TYR A 250 19.62 14.09 -26.80
CA TYR A 250 20.76 14.90 -27.24
C TYR A 250 20.51 15.54 -28.61
N VAL A 251 21.05 16.75 -28.80
CA VAL A 251 20.83 17.55 -30.01
C VAL A 251 21.56 16.97 -31.24
N ASN A 252 22.73 16.34 -31.05
CA ASN A 252 23.51 15.81 -32.16
C ASN A 252 24.27 14.52 -31.84
N GLY A 253 24.52 13.74 -32.89
CA GLY A 253 25.25 12.47 -32.82
C GLY A 253 26.71 12.60 -32.38
N PHE A 254 27.30 13.79 -32.48
CA PHE A 254 28.65 14.07 -31.99
C PHE A 254 28.72 14.00 -30.46
N THR A 255 27.73 14.58 -29.78
CA THR A 255 27.62 14.53 -28.31
C THR A 255 27.43 13.10 -27.82
N LEU A 256 26.56 12.33 -28.50
CA LEU A 256 26.41 10.90 -28.26
C LEU A 256 27.74 10.16 -28.42
N SER A 257 28.45 10.38 -29.53
CA SER A 257 29.69 9.65 -29.82
C SER A 257 30.78 9.89 -28.78
N ARG A 258 30.93 11.15 -28.33
CA ARG A 258 31.87 11.52 -27.27
C ARG A 258 31.49 10.86 -25.95
N LEU A 259 30.26 11.04 -25.49
CA LEU A 259 29.81 10.51 -24.20
C LEU A 259 29.77 8.98 -24.19
N PHE A 260 29.44 8.35 -25.32
CA PHE A 260 29.43 6.89 -25.45
C PHE A 260 30.84 6.33 -25.32
N LYS A 261 31.83 6.95 -25.99
CA LYS A 261 33.24 6.58 -25.86
C LYS A 261 33.73 6.75 -24.42
N ASP A 262 33.33 7.83 -23.75
CA ASP A 262 33.68 8.08 -22.34
C ASP A 262 33.04 7.08 -21.36
N ASN A 263 31.94 6.39 -21.74
CA ASN A 263 31.23 5.44 -20.86
C ASN A 263 31.49 3.96 -21.19
N TYR A 264 31.86 3.63 -22.42
CA TYR A 264 32.02 2.24 -22.91
C TYR A 264 33.44 1.93 -23.42
N ASP A 265 34.36 2.89 -23.35
CA ASP A 265 35.74 2.80 -23.86
C ASP A 265 35.85 2.45 -25.35
N MET A 266 34.76 2.60 -26.11
CA MET A 266 34.69 2.35 -27.54
C MET A 266 33.68 3.26 -28.23
N THR A 267 33.82 3.45 -29.54
CA THR A 267 32.87 4.28 -30.30
C THR A 267 31.54 3.55 -30.54
N PRO A 268 30.41 4.27 -30.72
CA PRO A 268 29.11 3.66 -31.05
C PRO A 268 29.14 2.71 -32.25
N GLY A 269 29.89 3.07 -33.29
CA GLY A 269 30.05 2.25 -34.50
C GLY A 269 30.79 0.94 -34.22
N GLN A 270 31.87 1.00 -33.45
CA GLN A 270 32.61 -0.20 -33.02
C GLN A 270 31.75 -1.11 -32.15
N TYR A 271 31.01 -0.56 -31.19
CA TYR A 271 30.10 -1.32 -30.34
C TYR A 271 29.04 -2.07 -31.16
N ARG A 272 28.37 -1.36 -32.08
CA ARG A 272 27.38 -1.95 -33.00
C ARG A 272 27.97 -3.09 -33.84
N GLN A 273 29.18 -2.90 -34.36
CA GLN A 273 29.85 -3.91 -35.16
C GLN A 273 30.18 -5.17 -34.33
N GLN A 274 30.79 -4.99 -33.16
CA GLN A 274 31.18 -6.11 -32.29
C GLN A 274 29.98 -6.89 -31.76
N VAL A 275 28.83 -6.24 -31.51
CA VAL A 275 27.57 -6.91 -31.16
C VAL A 275 27.05 -7.77 -32.32
N ARG A 276 27.08 -7.25 -33.56
CA ARG A 276 26.64 -8.01 -34.76
C ARG A 276 27.52 -9.20 -35.08
N GLU A 277 28.82 -9.04 -34.86
CA GLU A 277 29.81 -10.10 -35.02
C GLU A 277 29.78 -11.12 -33.86
N GLY A 278 28.93 -10.88 -32.83
CA GLY A 278 28.82 -11.74 -31.65
C GLY A 278 30.06 -11.76 -30.77
N THR A 279 30.97 -10.79 -30.95
CA THR A 279 32.22 -10.67 -30.19
C THR A 279 31.97 -10.12 -28.79
N ILE A 280 30.97 -9.25 -28.66
CA ILE A 280 30.44 -8.79 -27.37
C ILE A 280 28.93 -9.04 -27.35
N MET A 281 28.40 -9.43 -26.20
CA MET A 281 26.95 -9.53 -26.03
C MET A 281 26.35 -8.14 -25.81
N PRO A 282 25.20 -7.81 -26.40
CA PRO A 282 24.56 -6.53 -26.15
C PRO A 282 24.13 -6.42 -24.69
N ASP A 283 24.17 -5.21 -24.15
CA ASP A 283 23.92 -4.93 -22.74
C ASP A 283 22.60 -5.46 -22.17
N TRP A 284 21.59 -5.73 -23.00
CA TRP A 284 20.32 -6.32 -22.54
C TRP A 284 20.28 -7.87 -22.61
N ALA A 285 21.24 -8.49 -23.30
CA ALA A 285 21.38 -9.95 -23.48
C ALA A 285 22.36 -10.58 -22.48
N VAL A 286 23.23 -9.77 -21.89
CA VAL A 286 23.81 -10.07 -20.58
C VAL A 286 22.71 -9.83 -19.55
N ASP A 287 22.69 -10.60 -18.45
CA ASP A 287 21.77 -10.48 -17.30
C ASP A 287 21.94 -9.13 -16.57
N ARG A 288 21.98 -8.01 -17.30
CA ARG A 288 22.19 -6.66 -16.79
C ARG A 288 20.86 -5.99 -16.58
N ALA A 289 20.69 -5.63 -15.33
CA ALA A 289 19.60 -4.85 -14.82
C ALA A 289 19.50 -3.48 -15.50
N ALA A 290 18.29 -2.96 -15.70
CA ALA A 290 18.14 -1.53 -16.00
C ALA A 290 18.70 -0.68 -14.83
N SER A 291 18.79 -1.25 -13.62
CA SER A 291 19.54 -0.66 -12.52
C SER A 291 21.06 -0.73 -12.70
N ASP A 292 21.67 -1.66 -13.47
CA ASP A 292 23.14 -1.76 -13.68
C ASP A 292 23.76 -0.56 -14.40
N ILE A 293 22.94 0.27 -15.03
CA ILE A 293 23.29 1.61 -15.50
C ILE A 293 23.90 2.45 -14.36
N VAL A 294 23.35 2.28 -13.15
CA VAL A 294 23.78 2.90 -11.91
C VAL A 294 25.01 2.17 -11.32
N ALA A 295 25.30 0.92 -11.71
CA ALA A 295 26.44 0.13 -11.16
C ALA A 295 27.78 0.64 -11.67
N TYR A 296 27.84 1.14 -12.91
CA TYR A 296 29.05 1.74 -13.47
C TYR A 296 29.43 3.07 -12.80
N LEU A 297 28.65 3.57 -11.81
CA LEU A 297 28.80 4.90 -11.22
C LEU A 297 30.01 5.08 -10.31
N PHE A 298 30.77 4.02 -10.07
CA PHE A 298 31.97 4.04 -9.25
C PHE A 298 33.24 4.07 -10.11
N PRO A 299 33.89 5.24 -10.28
CA PRO A 299 35.33 5.26 -10.24
C PRO A 299 35.74 5.08 -8.77
N THR A 300 36.27 3.90 -8.44
CA THR A 300 37.28 3.81 -7.39
C THR A 300 38.34 4.88 -7.69
N TYR A 301 38.47 5.89 -6.84
CA TYR A 301 39.62 6.79 -6.95
C TYR A 301 40.80 6.12 -6.25
N ASN A 302 41.65 5.53 -7.10
CA ASN A 302 43.07 5.20 -7.00
C ASN A 302 43.72 5.11 -5.61
N ASP A 303 44.34 3.96 -5.35
CA ASP A 303 45.77 3.86 -5.62
C ASP A 303 46.20 2.42 -5.98
N ASN A 304 47.01 2.35 -7.04
CA ASN A 304 47.86 1.26 -7.53
C ASN A 304 47.30 -0.08 -8.05
N GLU A 305 47.48 -0.23 -9.37
CA GLU A 305 48.10 -1.38 -10.05
C GLU A 305 47.54 -2.78 -9.81
N ASN A 306 46.54 -3.18 -10.61
CA ASN A 306 46.78 -4.13 -11.71
C ASN A 306 45.47 -4.45 -12.43
N HIS A 307 45.35 -3.96 -13.66
CA HIS A 307 44.49 -4.57 -14.65
C HIS A 307 45.21 -5.79 -15.23
N ASN A 308 44.67 -6.98 -14.96
CA ASN A 308 44.46 -8.08 -15.90
C ASN A 308 44.20 -9.37 -15.13
N HIS A 309 43.02 -9.99 -15.29
CA HIS A 309 42.90 -11.20 -16.12
C HIS A 309 41.52 -11.87 -15.98
N LEU A 310 40.90 -12.03 -17.15
CA LEU A 310 40.26 -13.24 -17.66
C LEU A 310 39.00 -13.82 -16.98
N LEU A 311 37.97 -13.82 -17.81
CA LEU A 311 36.97 -14.86 -18.04
C LEU A 311 37.39 -16.31 -17.69
N VAL A 312 36.43 -17.01 -17.06
CA VAL A 312 36.11 -18.45 -17.11
C VAL A 312 37.07 -19.43 -16.41
N GLN A 313 36.59 -19.99 -15.28
CA GLN A 313 36.60 -21.44 -15.03
C GLN A 313 35.38 -21.87 -14.19
N GLY A 314 34.45 -22.56 -14.87
CA GLY A 314 33.77 -23.77 -14.39
C GLY A 314 32.87 -23.70 -13.15
N ARG A 315 31.57 -23.51 -13.36
CA ARG A 315 30.57 -24.60 -13.28
C ARG A 315 29.22 -24.11 -13.75
N ASP A 316 28.71 -24.81 -14.76
CA ASP A 316 27.38 -24.69 -15.33
C ASP A 316 26.27 -24.74 -14.28
N THR A 317 25.23 -23.93 -14.49
CA THR A 317 23.87 -24.46 -14.49
C THR A 317 23.09 -23.82 -15.63
N GLN A 318 23.19 -24.44 -16.80
CA GLN A 318 22.18 -24.29 -17.84
C GLN A 318 20.86 -24.88 -17.35
N LEU A 319 19.79 -24.12 -17.57
CA LEU A 319 18.39 -24.52 -17.41
C LEU A 319 18.07 -25.69 -18.34
N ALA A 320 17.67 -26.84 -17.80
CA ALA A 320 17.02 -27.90 -18.56
C ALA A 320 15.58 -28.10 -18.04
N ILE A 321 14.63 -27.76 -18.89
CA ILE A 321 13.21 -28.13 -18.76
C ILE A 321 13.10 -29.59 -19.17
N HIS A 322 12.73 -30.49 -18.25
CA HIS A 322 12.33 -31.84 -18.63
C HIS A 322 10.86 -32.08 -18.31
N ALA A 323 10.11 -32.31 -19.39
CA ALA A 323 8.75 -32.81 -19.39
C ALA A 323 8.72 -34.35 -19.44
N LYS A 324 7.72 -34.90 -18.73
CA LYS A 324 7.05 -36.21 -18.85
C LYS A 324 7.68 -37.51 -18.28
N ALA A 325 6.77 -38.22 -17.61
CA ALA A 325 6.48 -39.67 -17.63
C ALA A 325 6.82 -40.52 -16.37
N ILE A 326 5.75 -41.08 -15.80
CA ILE A 326 5.63 -42.22 -14.85
C ILE A 326 6.17 -43.49 -15.56
N PRO A 327 6.85 -44.50 -14.93
CA PRO A 327 6.21 -45.42 -13.97
C PRO A 327 7.03 -46.17 -12.88
N SER A 328 6.27 -46.64 -11.88
CA SER A 328 6.34 -47.93 -11.14
C SER A 328 7.52 -48.31 -10.21
N THR A 329 7.13 -48.60 -8.95
CA THR A 329 7.45 -49.78 -8.10
C THR A 329 8.13 -49.53 -6.74
N ALA A 330 7.74 -50.42 -5.80
CA ALA A 330 8.32 -50.74 -4.50
C ALA A 330 7.82 -49.94 -3.29
N ALA A 331 6.66 -50.40 -2.81
CA ALA A 331 6.24 -50.31 -1.42
C ALA A 331 7.12 -51.19 -0.50
N LEU A 332 7.39 -50.72 0.72
CA LEU A 332 7.58 -51.52 1.94
C LEU A 332 7.41 -50.55 3.13
N LEU A 333 6.31 -50.62 3.88
CA LEU A 333 6.15 -51.43 5.10
C LEU A 333 7.09 -51.00 6.23
N LEU A 334 6.54 -50.27 7.22
CA LEU A 334 6.63 -50.62 8.65
C LEU A 334 5.87 -49.57 9.48
N GLY A 335 4.59 -49.84 9.66
CA GLY A 335 3.82 -49.33 10.78
C GLY A 335 3.85 -50.32 11.94
N ALA A 336 3.40 -49.82 13.10
CA ALA A 336 3.14 -50.48 14.37
C ALA A 336 4.35 -50.58 15.33
N THR A 337 4.39 -49.66 16.29
CA THR A 337 3.96 -49.94 17.67
C THR A 337 4.08 -48.68 18.53
N LEU A 338 2.96 -47.99 18.71
CA LEU A 338 2.74 -47.07 19.84
C LEU A 338 1.38 -47.46 20.42
N LEU A 339 1.38 -47.97 21.65
CA LEU A 339 0.29 -47.84 22.63
C LEU A 339 0.75 -48.42 23.96
N LEU A 340 0.32 -47.73 25.04
CA LEU A 340 0.38 -47.99 26.50
C LEU A 340 1.07 -46.78 27.18
N SER A 341 0.34 -45.75 27.66
CA SER A 341 -0.48 -45.70 28.91
C SER A 341 0.36 -45.96 30.16
N ALA A 342 0.31 -45.27 31.29
CA ALA A 342 -0.65 -44.31 31.85
C ALA A 342 -0.05 -43.66 33.13
N CYS A 343 -0.59 -42.49 33.48
CA CYS A 343 -0.91 -41.86 34.79
C CYS A 343 -0.17 -42.15 36.13
N GLY A 344 -0.04 -41.06 36.93
CA GLY A 344 -0.11 -41.00 38.41
C GLY A 344 0.67 -39.79 38.98
N VAL A 345 0.09 -38.65 39.46
CA VAL A 345 -0.61 -38.37 40.76
C VAL A 345 0.32 -38.58 41.98
N SER A 346 0.52 -37.71 42.99
CA SER A 346 0.11 -36.36 43.40
C SER A 346 0.97 -35.88 44.61
N ASP A 347 0.78 -34.61 45.01
CA ASP A 347 0.73 -34.06 46.40
C ASP A 347 1.85 -33.17 47.02
N THR A 348 1.44 -31.90 47.21
CA THR A 348 1.43 -31.02 48.42
C THR A 348 2.61 -30.16 48.91
N GLU A 349 2.29 -28.85 49.00
CA GLU A 349 2.49 -27.84 50.11
C GLU A 349 3.90 -27.36 50.55
N VAL A 350 4.20 -26.11 51.00
CA VAL A 350 3.60 -24.74 51.05
C VAL A 350 4.65 -23.74 51.65
N LYS A 351 4.74 -22.50 51.10
CA LYS A 351 5.10 -21.15 51.68
C LYS A 351 6.53 -20.78 52.21
N PRO A 352 6.86 -19.48 52.49
CA PRO A 352 6.98 -18.32 51.56
C PRO A 352 8.22 -17.40 51.89
N GLY A 353 8.47 -16.32 51.13
CA GLY A 353 9.38 -15.25 51.61
C GLY A 353 9.62 -14.06 50.67
N GLY A 354 9.23 -12.86 51.14
CA GLY A 354 9.69 -11.51 50.74
C GLY A 354 9.35 -11.05 49.31
N GLY A 355 8.60 -9.97 49.05
CA GLY A 355 8.51 -8.70 49.75
C GLY A 355 9.27 -7.65 48.93
N ASP A 356 8.61 -7.08 47.91
CA ASP A 356 9.01 -5.80 47.33
C ASP A 356 7.78 -4.96 47.01
N SER A 357 7.85 -3.69 47.38
CA SER A 357 6.74 -2.75 47.47
C SER A 357 6.37 -2.19 46.10
N ALA A 358 5.13 -2.42 45.68
CA ALA A 358 4.53 -1.70 44.56
C ALA A 358 4.02 -0.33 45.05
N VAL A 359 4.40 0.70 44.30
CA VAL A 359 3.86 2.06 44.41
C VAL A 359 2.41 2.05 43.91
N ALA A 360 1.47 2.54 44.72
CA ALA A 360 0.06 2.68 44.34
C ALA A 360 -0.21 4.06 43.70
N PRO A 361 -1.01 4.17 42.61
CA PRO A 361 -1.60 5.42 42.14
C PRO A 361 -2.95 5.74 42.84
N PRO A 362 -3.50 6.96 42.66
CA PRO A 362 -4.45 7.59 43.58
C PRO A 362 -5.95 7.45 43.20
N THR A 363 -6.81 7.62 44.23
CA THR A 363 -8.24 8.00 44.26
C THR A 363 -9.26 7.13 43.50
N SER A 364 -10.09 6.42 44.28
CA SER A 364 -11.19 5.56 43.82
C SER A 364 -12.37 6.35 43.23
N SER A 365 -12.42 6.48 41.90
CA SER A 365 -13.69 6.56 41.18
C SER A 365 -14.38 5.18 41.23
N ALA A 366 -15.71 5.15 41.22
CA ALA A 366 -16.43 3.88 41.06
C ALA A 366 -16.09 3.29 39.69
N THR A 367 -15.75 2.00 39.62
CA THR A 367 -15.47 1.27 38.38
C THR A 367 -16.65 0.37 38.01
N LYS A 368 -16.83 0.14 36.70
CA LYS A 368 -17.74 -0.87 36.14
C LYS A 368 -16.94 -1.87 35.30
N THR A 369 -17.40 -3.11 35.27
CA THR A 369 -16.90 -4.09 34.30
C THR A 369 -17.45 -3.74 32.92
N PHE A 370 -16.56 -3.72 31.93
CA PHE A 370 -16.86 -3.49 30.52
C PHE A 370 -16.20 -4.59 29.70
N GLU A 371 -16.95 -5.16 28.76
CA GLU A 371 -16.47 -6.22 27.87
C GLU A 371 -16.36 -5.64 26.47
N ASP A 372 -15.18 -5.78 25.87
CA ASP A 372 -14.93 -5.41 24.47
C ASP A 372 -13.98 -6.40 23.79
N ALA A 373 -13.42 -6.03 22.65
CA ALA A 373 -12.54 -6.89 21.85
C ALA A 373 -11.19 -7.27 22.51
N LEU A 374 -10.81 -6.68 23.65
CA LEU A 374 -9.68 -7.15 24.47
C LEU A 374 -10.11 -7.89 25.75
N GLY A 375 -11.39 -8.22 25.87
CA GLY A 375 -11.98 -8.97 26.99
C GLY A 375 -12.55 -8.09 28.10
N GLU A 376 -12.89 -8.70 29.24
CA GLU A 376 -13.44 -8.01 30.41
C GLU A 376 -12.39 -7.10 31.08
N ARG A 377 -12.74 -5.83 31.29
CA ARG A 377 -11.90 -4.83 31.95
C ARG A 377 -12.69 -3.97 32.91
N GLU A 378 -12.01 -3.37 33.89
CA GLU A 378 -12.61 -2.34 34.74
C GLU A 378 -12.34 -0.95 34.16
N ILE A 379 -13.40 -0.17 33.95
CA ILE A 379 -13.32 1.22 33.51
C ILE A 379 -14.08 2.13 34.49
N PRO A 380 -13.76 3.43 34.60
CA PRO A 380 -14.52 4.36 35.43
C PRO A 380 -15.99 4.43 35.01
N VAL A 381 -16.90 4.52 35.99
CA VAL A 381 -18.33 4.78 35.73
C VAL A 381 -18.53 6.18 35.16
N GLU A 382 -17.77 7.15 35.68
CA GLU A 382 -17.73 8.54 35.21
C GLU A 382 -16.26 8.91 34.98
N ALA A 383 -15.87 9.09 33.72
CA ALA A 383 -14.53 9.54 33.34
C ALA A 383 -14.53 11.06 33.17
N GLU A 384 -13.60 11.75 33.83
CA GLU A 384 -13.43 13.20 33.75
C GLU A 384 -12.34 13.62 32.75
N ARG A 385 -11.33 12.77 32.55
CA ARG A 385 -10.12 13.05 31.75
C ARG A 385 -9.94 12.00 30.67
N ILE A 386 -10.71 12.17 29.59
CA ILE A 386 -10.72 11.23 28.47
C ILE A 386 -9.66 11.63 27.43
N TYR A 387 -8.76 10.71 27.10
CA TYR A 387 -7.96 10.79 25.88
C TYR A 387 -8.64 9.97 24.78
N SER A 388 -8.87 10.60 23.63
CA SER A 388 -9.54 9.97 22.49
C SER A 388 -8.56 9.59 21.40
N PHE A 389 -8.71 8.38 20.85
CA PHE A 389 -7.95 7.89 19.70
C PHE A 389 -8.90 7.17 18.72
N GLY A 390 -9.63 7.95 17.94
CA GLY A 390 -10.61 7.52 16.95
C GLY A 390 -12.04 7.80 17.41
N ALA A 391 -12.24 8.15 18.68
CA ALA A 391 -13.57 8.36 19.25
C ALA A 391 -14.03 9.83 19.27
N THR A 392 -13.19 10.78 18.84
CA THR A 392 -13.37 12.22 19.08
C THR A 392 -14.73 12.74 18.58
N ASN A 393 -15.13 12.36 17.36
CA ASN A 393 -16.40 12.75 16.76
C ASN A 393 -17.62 12.25 17.57
N TYR A 394 -17.58 11.02 18.08
CA TYR A 394 -18.69 10.44 18.85
C TYR A 394 -18.78 11.05 20.24
N LEU A 395 -17.64 11.28 20.90
CA LEU A 395 -17.61 11.95 22.20
C LEU A 395 -18.23 13.35 22.12
N VAL A 396 -17.85 14.12 21.12
CA VAL A 396 -18.42 15.46 20.88
C VAL A 396 -19.92 15.38 20.62
N ALA A 397 -20.40 14.41 19.82
CA ALA A 397 -21.83 14.22 19.58
C ALA A 397 -22.60 13.83 20.86
N LEU A 398 -21.96 13.14 21.80
CA LEU A 398 -22.51 12.80 23.13
C LEU A 398 -22.40 13.95 24.15
N GLY A 399 -21.92 15.12 23.74
CA GLY A 399 -21.73 16.29 24.60
C GLY A 399 -20.52 16.19 25.53
N ILE A 400 -19.51 15.40 25.15
CA ILE A 400 -18.26 15.22 25.90
C ILE A 400 -17.10 15.76 25.08
N VAL A 401 -16.33 16.68 25.66
CA VAL A 401 -15.09 17.17 25.04
C VAL A 401 -13.91 16.39 25.61
N PRO A 402 -13.21 15.56 24.81
CA PRO A 402 -12.04 14.86 25.30
C PRO A 402 -10.93 15.85 25.68
N GLN A 403 -10.18 15.53 26.73
CA GLN A 403 -9.05 16.33 27.18
C GLN A 403 -7.98 16.42 26.10
N GLY A 404 -7.71 15.30 25.42
CA GLY A 404 -6.76 15.26 24.31
C GLY A 404 -7.11 14.27 23.22
N ALA A 405 -6.65 14.57 22.02
CA ALA A 405 -6.77 13.72 20.83
C ALA A 405 -5.59 13.96 19.86
N PRO A 406 -5.29 13.01 18.95
CA PRO A 406 -4.28 13.18 17.91
C PRO A 406 -4.58 14.34 16.97
N ARG A 407 -3.51 14.94 16.42
CA ARG A 407 -3.62 16.03 15.43
C ARG A 407 -4.55 15.71 14.28
N TYR A 408 -4.43 14.51 13.70
CA TYR A 408 -5.19 14.13 12.50
C TYR A 408 -6.70 14.02 12.74
N GLU A 409 -7.16 13.84 13.98
CA GLU A 409 -8.59 13.78 14.29
C GLU A 409 -9.19 15.18 14.43
N VAL A 410 -8.42 16.10 14.99
CA VAL A 410 -8.91 17.46 15.29
C VAL A 410 -8.65 18.41 14.12
N GLU A 411 -7.41 18.51 13.64
CA GLU A 411 -7.03 19.52 12.64
C GLU A 411 -7.46 19.14 11.21
N TYR A 412 -7.55 17.86 10.89
CA TYR A 412 -7.86 17.42 9.52
C TYR A 412 -9.34 17.15 9.28
N ASP A 413 -10.15 17.02 10.35
CA ASP A 413 -11.61 17.00 10.23
C ASP A 413 -12.13 18.44 10.19
N TYR A 414 -12.90 18.77 9.14
CA TYR A 414 -13.39 20.11 8.91
C TYR A 414 -14.29 20.62 10.05
N TYR A 415 -15.09 19.76 10.67
CA TYR A 415 -16.04 20.17 11.71
C TYR A 415 -15.37 20.22 13.08
N LEU A 416 -14.51 19.25 13.39
CA LEU A 416 -13.75 19.28 14.65
C LEU A 416 -12.75 20.44 14.71
N SER A 417 -12.11 20.79 13.60
CA SER A 417 -11.18 21.94 13.53
C SER A 417 -11.87 23.29 13.78
N HIS A 418 -13.21 23.36 13.63
CA HIS A 418 -14.03 24.54 13.90
C HIS A 418 -14.90 24.38 15.16
N TYR A 419 -14.71 23.32 15.94
CA TYR A 419 -15.45 23.08 17.16
C TYR A 419 -15.12 24.17 18.20
N PRO A 420 -16.12 24.76 18.89
CA PRO A 420 -15.90 25.94 19.72
C PRO A 420 -15.10 25.67 20.99
N GLU A 421 -15.14 24.43 21.51
CA GLU A 421 -14.40 24.04 22.71
C GLU A 421 -13.05 23.44 22.34
N LYS A 422 -12.02 23.78 23.11
CA LYS A 422 -10.65 23.41 22.79
C LYS A 422 -10.36 21.97 23.21
N ILE A 423 -10.09 21.10 22.23
CA ILE A 423 -9.50 19.78 22.42
C ILE A 423 -7.96 19.94 22.37
N GLU A 424 -7.23 19.39 23.35
CA GLU A 424 -5.77 19.44 23.31
C GLU A 424 -5.20 18.48 22.26
N ILE A 425 -4.36 19.00 21.37
CA ILE A 425 -3.72 18.16 20.36
C ILE A 425 -2.49 17.51 21.00
N VAL A 426 -2.59 16.21 21.22
CA VAL A 426 -1.54 15.42 21.86
C VAL A 426 -1.16 14.26 20.94
N GLY A 427 0.08 14.34 20.44
CA GLY A 427 0.63 13.34 19.53
C GLY A 427 0.06 13.38 18.10
N ASP A 428 0.43 12.36 17.35
CA ASP A 428 -0.04 12.06 16.01
C ASP A 428 -0.12 10.52 15.90
N TYR A 429 -0.25 9.99 14.69
CA TYR A 429 -0.15 8.56 14.46
C TYR A 429 1.26 8.16 13.98
N PRO A 430 1.96 7.22 14.65
CA PRO A 430 1.59 6.44 15.85
C PRO A 430 1.62 7.27 17.16
N PRO A 431 0.92 6.84 18.23
CA PRO A 431 0.76 7.62 19.46
C PRO A 431 2.09 7.88 20.19
N SER A 432 2.22 9.06 20.79
CA SER A 432 3.29 9.36 21.75
C SER A 432 2.83 9.00 23.16
N TYR A 433 3.25 7.84 23.66
CA TYR A 433 2.87 7.36 25.00
C TYR A 433 3.28 8.32 26.12
N GLU A 434 4.46 8.95 26.01
CA GLU A 434 4.93 9.94 26.98
C GLU A 434 4.00 11.17 27.02
N ALA A 435 3.60 11.68 25.86
CA ALA A 435 2.71 12.83 25.79
C ALA A 435 1.28 12.51 26.30
N ILE A 436 0.79 11.28 26.06
CA ILE A 436 -0.50 10.82 26.60
C ILE A 436 -0.41 10.66 28.12
N LEU A 437 0.71 10.15 28.65
CA LEU A 437 0.94 10.01 30.09
C LEU A 437 0.95 11.37 30.80
N GLU A 438 1.53 12.41 30.18
CA GLU A 438 1.56 13.78 30.70
C GLU A 438 0.17 14.42 30.86
N LEU A 439 -0.84 13.95 30.11
CA LEU A 439 -2.23 14.41 30.27
C LEU A 439 -2.92 13.86 31.52
N GLU A 440 -2.36 12.81 32.13
CA GLU A 440 -2.93 12.07 33.26
C GLU A 440 -4.40 11.60 33.01
N PRO A 441 -4.71 10.95 31.86
CA PRO A 441 -6.07 10.53 31.56
C PRO A 441 -6.58 9.49 32.57
N ASP A 442 -7.88 9.53 32.87
CA ASP A 442 -8.55 8.49 33.68
C ASP A 442 -9.25 7.43 32.82
N LEU A 443 -9.39 7.68 31.52
CA LEU A 443 -9.88 6.74 30.52
C LEU A 443 -9.27 7.06 29.15
N ILE A 444 -8.83 6.02 28.43
CA ILE A 444 -8.43 6.10 27.02
C ILE A 444 -9.48 5.36 26.20
N ILE A 445 -10.08 6.03 25.22
CA ILE A 445 -11.05 5.40 24.29
C ILE A 445 -10.41 5.34 22.92
N THR A 446 -10.27 4.13 22.38
CA THR A 446 -9.61 3.91 21.08
C THR A 446 -10.43 3.00 20.19
N ALA A 447 -10.39 3.25 18.87
CA ALA A 447 -10.93 2.28 17.92
C ALA A 447 -10.14 0.97 18.01
N ASP A 448 -10.81 -0.18 17.91
CA ASP A 448 -10.15 -1.48 17.72
C ASP A 448 -9.74 -1.62 16.25
N ILE A 449 -8.62 -0.99 15.93
CA ILE A 449 -8.00 -1.02 14.61
C ILE A 449 -6.58 -1.57 14.73
N ASP A 450 -6.10 -2.21 13.66
CA ASP A 450 -4.70 -2.63 13.57
C ASP A 450 -3.81 -1.38 13.55
N VAL A 451 -3.02 -1.17 14.61
CA VAL A 451 -2.14 -0.01 14.73
C VAL A 451 -0.83 -0.27 13.97
N ILE A 452 -0.77 0.15 12.70
CA ILE A 452 0.43 0.27 11.86
C ILE A 452 1.66 0.69 12.70
N GLY A 453 2.62 -0.23 12.82
CA GLY A 453 3.93 0.04 13.43
C GLY A 453 4.10 -0.38 14.88
N ASN A 454 3.01 -0.76 15.59
CA ASN A 454 3.07 -1.41 16.89
C ASN A 454 2.38 -2.78 16.80
N ASP A 455 2.88 -3.79 17.51
CA ASP A 455 2.08 -5.01 17.69
C ASP A 455 0.78 -4.61 18.42
N ARG A 456 -0.39 -5.06 17.96
CA ARG A 456 -1.70 -4.69 18.55
C ARG A 456 -1.70 -4.89 20.07
N GLU A 457 -1.08 -5.97 20.53
CA GLU A 457 -0.83 -6.27 21.95
C GLU A 457 0.04 -5.19 22.61
N ASP A 458 1.21 -4.85 22.05
CA ASP A 458 2.08 -3.78 22.57
C ASP A 458 1.39 -2.41 22.58
N TYR A 459 0.58 -2.12 21.56
CA TYR A 459 -0.18 -0.87 21.49
C TYR A 459 -1.13 -0.74 22.69
N PHE A 460 -1.96 -1.76 22.91
CA PHE A 460 -2.90 -1.77 24.02
C PHE A 460 -2.21 -1.93 25.38
N GLU A 461 -1.13 -2.70 25.47
CA GLU A 461 -0.35 -2.86 26.69
C GLU A 461 0.26 -1.51 27.11
N ASN A 462 0.84 -0.77 26.15
CA ASN A 462 1.44 0.53 26.44
C ASN A 462 0.40 1.60 26.79
N LEU A 463 -0.79 1.58 26.18
CA LEU A 463 -1.90 2.45 26.61
C LEU A 463 -2.44 2.05 27.99
N SER A 464 -2.54 0.75 28.28
CA SER A 464 -3.02 0.23 29.57
C SER A 464 -2.07 0.55 30.74
N LYS A 465 -0.79 0.80 30.45
CA LYS A 465 0.18 1.31 31.44
C LYS A 465 -0.09 2.78 31.83
N ILE A 466 -0.89 3.51 31.05
CA ILE A 466 -1.21 4.92 31.27
C ILE A 466 -2.54 5.07 32.01
N ALA A 467 -3.62 4.48 31.47
CA ALA A 467 -4.96 4.55 32.02
C ALA A 467 -5.81 3.33 31.59
N PRO A 468 -6.97 3.07 32.23
CA PRO A 468 -7.94 2.13 31.69
C PRO A 468 -8.25 2.41 30.23
N VAL A 469 -8.18 1.39 29.37
CA VAL A 469 -8.48 1.50 27.93
C VAL A 469 -9.85 0.89 27.68
N ALA A 470 -10.67 1.52 26.84
CA ALA A 470 -11.92 0.97 26.30
C ALA A 470 -11.88 1.01 24.78
N THR A 471 -12.33 -0.06 24.12
CA THR A 471 -12.35 -0.12 22.65
C THR A 471 -13.76 -0.18 22.07
N PHE A 472 -13.88 0.28 20.83
CA PHE A 472 -15.09 0.13 20.01
C PHE A 472 -14.71 -0.37 18.62
N GLU A 473 -15.59 -1.15 18.00
CA GLU A 473 -15.39 -1.75 16.68
C GLU A 473 -15.52 -0.72 15.56
N TRP A 474 -14.48 -0.58 14.75
CA TRP A 474 -14.49 0.37 13.64
C TRP A 474 -15.09 -0.20 12.35
N TYR A 475 -14.76 -1.45 11.99
CA TYR A 475 -15.08 -2.00 10.67
C TYR A 475 -16.45 -2.69 10.58
N GLU A 476 -16.97 -3.19 11.69
CA GLU A 476 -18.19 -4.00 11.71
C GLU A 476 -19.48 -3.17 11.85
N GLN A 477 -19.33 -1.88 12.14
CA GLN A 477 -20.45 -0.97 12.41
C GLN A 477 -20.40 0.26 11.51
N ASP A 478 -21.56 0.82 11.22
CA ASP A 478 -21.67 2.16 10.66
C ASP A 478 -21.44 3.24 11.73
N VAL A 479 -21.49 4.51 11.32
CA VAL A 479 -21.26 5.65 12.23
C VAL A 479 -22.25 5.69 13.41
N TYR A 480 -23.46 5.13 13.26
CA TYR A 480 -24.47 5.09 14.33
C TYR A 480 -24.21 3.92 15.29
N GLY A 481 -23.78 2.77 14.78
CA GLY A 481 -23.34 1.65 15.61
C GLY A 481 -22.11 2.00 16.44
N GLN A 482 -21.14 2.69 15.84
CA GLN A 482 -19.96 3.22 16.54
C GLN A 482 -20.35 4.22 17.63
N LEU A 483 -21.30 5.13 17.37
CA LEU A 483 -21.83 6.04 18.38
C LEU A 483 -22.43 5.29 19.58
N ARG A 484 -23.20 4.21 19.34
CA ARG A 484 -23.79 3.40 20.41
C ARG A 484 -22.73 2.72 21.27
N GLN A 485 -21.67 2.19 20.66
CA GLN A 485 -20.58 1.55 21.40
C GLN A 485 -19.81 2.57 22.27
N VAL A 486 -19.47 3.73 21.70
CA VAL A 486 -18.82 4.80 22.47
C VAL A 486 -19.73 5.30 23.59
N ALA A 487 -21.04 5.39 23.34
CA ALA A 487 -22.03 5.77 24.35
C ALA A 487 -22.15 4.76 25.49
N ASP A 488 -21.99 3.46 25.21
CA ASP A 488 -21.98 2.45 26.25
C ASP A 488 -20.76 2.56 27.18
N ILE A 489 -19.59 2.88 26.59
CA ILE A 489 -18.35 3.14 27.34
C ILE A 489 -18.57 4.29 28.34
N VAL A 490 -19.07 5.43 27.87
CA VAL A 490 -19.21 6.66 28.68
C VAL A 490 -20.54 6.81 29.42
N GLY A 491 -21.45 5.83 29.32
CA GLY A 491 -22.76 5.87 29.99
C GLY A 491 -23.68 6.96 29.45
N ARG A 492 -23.79 7.07 28.12
CA ARG A 492 -24.60 8.04 27.39
C ARG A 492 -25.50 7.41 26.33
N GLN A 493 -25.98 6.19 26.56
CA GLN A 493 -26.77 5.43 25.58
C GLN A 493 -28.09 6.15 25.22
N GLU A 494 -28.74 6.80 26.19
CA GLU A 494 -29.95 7.59 25.92
C GLU A 494 -29.67 8.79 25.00
N GLN A 495 -28.55 9.49 25.20
CA GLN A 495 -28.12 10.61 24.37
C GLN A 495 -27.75 10.14 22.96
N ALA A 496 -27.14 8.96 22.81
CA ALA A 496 -26.87 8.37 21.50
C ALA A 496 -28.16 8.12 20.71
N GLU A 497 -29.14 7.44 21.30
CA GLU A 497 -30.41 7.17 20.61
C GLU A 497 -31.19 8.46 20.34
N GLN A 498 -31.13 9.43 21.24
CA GLN A 498 -31.71 10.75 20.99
C GLN A 498 -31.05 11.43 19.78
N TRP A 499 -29.71 11.49 19.74
CA TRP A 499 -28.97 12.09 18.64
C TRP A 499 -29.29 11.40 17.31
N ILE A 500 -29.32 10.07 17.29
CA ILE A 500 -29.64 9.27 16.09
C ILE A 500 -31.07 9.56 15.62
N SER A 501 -32.03 9.63 16.55
CA SER A 501 -33.42 9.93 16.21
C SER A 501 -33.57 11.33 15.62
N GLU A 502 -32.90 12.33 16.20
CA GLU A 502 -32.92 13.71 15.71
C GLU A 502 -32.26 13.82 14.33
N HIS A 503 -31.13 13.12 14.12
CA HIS A 503 -30.43 13.06 12.84
C HIS A 503 -31.33 12.49 11.73
N PHE A 504 -31.97 11.34 11.94
CA PHE A 504 -32.86 10.75 10.93
C PHE A 504 -34.12 11.59 10.70
N GLN A 505 -34.62 12.29 11.72
CA GLN A 505 -35.72 13.23 11.54
C GLN A 505 -35.30 14.41 10.65
N ARG A 506 -34.08 14.94 10.83
CA ARG A 506 -33.51 15.97 9.95
C ARG A 506 -33.27 15.45 8.55
N ALA A 507 -32.78 14.22 8.39
CA ALA A 507 -32.58 13.59 7.09
C ALA A 507 -33.89 13.49 6.29
N GLU A 508 -34.99 13.05 6.93
CA GLU A 508 -36.31 13.01 6.28
C GLU A 508 -36.84 14.40 5.92
N GLN A 509 -36.59 15.42 6.76
CA GLN A 509 -36.94 16.80 6.43
C GLN A 509 -36.13 17.33 5.23
N ALA A 510 -34.83 17.06 5.19
CA ALA A 510 -33.95 17.45 4.11
C ALA A 510 -34.35 16.76 2.80
N LYS A 511 -34.62 15.44 2.85
CA LYS A 511 -35.15 14.66 1.73
C LYS A 511 -36.47 15.22 1.19
N ALA A 512 -37.40 15.61 2.06
CA ALA A 512 -38.66 16.21 1.66
C ALA A 512 -38.51 17.60 1.00
N LYS A 513 -37.43 18.33 1.30
CA LYS A 513 -37.08 19.58 0.61
C LYS A 513 -36.42 19.29 -0.74
N VAL A 514 -35.39 18.46 -0.75
CA VAL A 514 -34.59 18.14 -1.94
C VAL A 514 -35.42 17.43 -3.01
N SER A 515 -36.36 16.55 -2.64
CA SER A 515 -37.28 15.88 -3.60
C SER A 515 -38.25 16.82 -4.33
N LYS A 516 -38.35 18.09 -3.91
CA LYS A 516 -39.08 19.14 -4.66
C LYS A 516 -38.19 19.89 -5.64
N LEU A 517 -36.87 19.77 -5.49
CA LEU A 517 -35.85 20.47 -6.27
C LEU A 517 -35.22 19.55 -7.32
N VAL A 518 -35.08 18.26 -7.00
CA VAL A 518 -34.61 17.20 -7.88
C VAL A 518 -35.77 16.25 -8.18
N GLY A 519 -36.06 16.07 -9.46
CA GLY A 519 -37.13 15.22 -9.96
C GLY A 519 -36.95 13.75 -9.55
N PRO A 520 -38.05 12.98 -9.44
CA PRO A 520 -38.00 11.59 -8.96
C PRO A 520 -37.24 10.64 -9.88
N ASP A 521 -37.03 11.01 -11.14
CA ASP A 521 -36.28 10.24 -12.13
C ASP A 521 -34.94 10.88 -12.50
N GLU A 522 -34.64 12.06 -11.94
CA GLU A 522 -33.36 12.72 -12.14
C GLU A 522 -32.28 12.02 -11.33
N THR A 523 -31.09 11.96 -11.92
CA THR A 523 -29.92 11.28 -11.38
C THR A 523 -28.86 12.29 -10.95
N VAL A 524 -28.16 11.97 -9.87
CA VAL A 524 -27.09 12.82 -9.32
C VAL A 524 -25.78 12.06 -9.38
N SER A 525 -24.81 12.61 -10.10
CA SER A 525 -23.42 12.13 -10.08
C SER A 525 -22.60 12.92 -9.09
N ILE A 526 -21.67 12.24 -8.41
CA ILE A 526 -20.69 12.87 -7.55
C ILE A 526 -19.30 12.53 -8.10
N VAL A 527 -18.50 13.55 -8.39
CA VAL A 527 -17.19 13.39 -8.98
C VAL A 527 -16.14 14.10 -8.13
N TRP A 528 -15.07 13.39 -7.81
CA TRP A 528 -13.88 13.92 -7.17
C TRP A 528 -12.75 14.05 -8.19
N VAL A 529 -12.32 15.27 -8.48
CA VAL A 529 -11.22 15.55 -9.43
C VAL A 529 -9.87 15.44 -8.73
N ASN A 530 -8.93 14.76 -9.38
CA ASN A 530 -7.54 14.62 -8.95
C ASN A 530 -6.56 14.98 -10.10
N GLU A 531 -5.26 14.88 -9.85
CA GLU A 531 -4.23 15.26 -10.83
C GLU A 531 -4.18 14.38 -12.09
N LYS A 532 -4.80 13.20 -12.08
CA LYS A 532 -4.74 12.18 -13.16
C LYS A 532 -6.06 11.99 -13.91
N GLY A 533 -7.14 12.58 -13.43
CA GLY A 533 -8.49 12.35 -13.92
C GLY A 533 -9.50 12.65 -12.83
N PHE A 534 -10.50 11.79 -12.69
CA PHE A 534 -11.47 11.93 -11.61
C PHE A 534 -11.92 10.56 -11.09
N THR A 535 -12.45 10.56 -9.88
CA THR A 535 -13.12 9.43 -9.24
C THR A 535 -14.62 9.67 -9.29
N LEU A 536 -15.37 8.69 -9.77
CA LEU A 536 -16.83 8.70 -9.66
C LEU A 536 -17.20 8.09 -8.30
N VAL A 537 -17.84 8.88 -7.45
CA VAL A 537 -18.06 8.55 -6.04
C VAL A 537 -19.33 7.71 -5.87
N GLY A 538 -19.21 6.64 -5.09
CA GLY A 538 -20.29 5.71 -4.77
C GLY A 538 -21.14 6.18 -3.58
N ASN A 539 -21.74 5.25 -2.84
CA ASN A 539 -22.66 5.52 -1.73
C ASN A 539 -22.03 5.57 -0.33
N ARG A 540 -20.70 5.63 -0.24
CA ARG A 540 -19.95 5.93 0.99
C ARG A 540 -19.61 7.42 1.07
N ASN A 541 -19.12 7.90 2.22
CA ASN A 541 -18.74 9.31 2.43
C ASN A 541 -19.92 10.25 2.08
N ILE A 542 -19.70 11.32 1.30
CA ILE A 542 -20.79 12.19 0.76
C ILE A 542 -21.93 11.39 0.11
N GLY A 543 -21.62 10.28 -0.55
CA GLY A 543 -22.61 9.42 -1.18
C GLY A 543 -23.62 8.83 -0.22
N HIS A 544 -23.25 8.64 1.05
CA HIS A 544 -24.17 8.22 2.09
C HIS A 544 -25.26 9.28 2.31
N VAL A 545 -24.87 10.56 2.36
CA VAL A 545 -25.84 11.66 2.51
C VAL A 545 -26.73 11.76 1.27
N ILE A 546 -26.13 11.79 0.08
CA ILE A 546 -26.84 12.03 -1.18
C ILE A 546 -27.74 10.84 -1.58
N TYR A 547 -27.22 9.62 -1.57
CA TYR A 547 -27.95 8.44 -2.07
C TYR A 547 -28.70 7.70 -0.96
N THR A 548 -28.14 7.60 0.25
CA THR A 548 -28.77 6.82 1.34
C THR A 548 -29.75 7.66 2.15
N LEU A 549 -29.33 8.82 2.68
CA LEU A 549 -30.18 9.65 3.54
C LEU A 549 -31.22 10.45 2.74
N LEU A 550 -30.79 11.15 1.69
CA LEU A 550 -31.68 11.94 0.84
C LEU A 550 -32.42 11.09 -0.21
N GLY A 551 -31.95 9.87 -0.49
CA GLY A 551 -32.61 8.95 -1.42
C GLY A 551 -32.54 9.39 -2.89
N LEU A 552 -31.57 10.21 -3.27
CA LEU A 552 -31.37 10.61 -4.67
C LEU A 552 -30.81 9.44 -5.48
N LYS A 553 -31.18 9.38 -6.76
CA LYS A 553 -30.78 8.28 -7.64
C LYS A 553 -29.36 8.52 -8.17
N PRO A 554 -28.42 7.57 -8.00
CA PRO A 554 -27.18 7.60 -8.77
C PRO A 554 -27.42 7.23 -10.24
N PRO A 555 -26.51 7.57 -11.17
CA PRO A 555 -26.52 7.03 -12.52
C PRO A 555 -26.49 5.50 -12.53
N GLN A 556 -27.07 4.86 -13.55
CA GLN A 556 -27.19 3.40 -13.62
C GLN A 556 -25.85 2.69 -13.46
N GLN A 557 -24.78 3.22 -14.06
CA GLN A 557 -23.44 2.64 -13.94
C GLN A 557 -22.96 2.59 -12.48
N ILE A 558 -23.22 3.63 -11.68
CA ILE A 558 -22.89 3.61 -10.25
C ILE A 558 -23.82 2.70 -9.47
N ALA A 559 -25.10 2.66 -9.80
CA ALA A 559 -26.03 1.72 -9.17
C ALA A 559 -25.60 0.25 -9.39
N ASP A 560 -25.14 -0.08 -10.60
CA ASP A 560 -24.65 -1.41 -10.96
C ASP A 560 -23.35 -1.75 -10.19
N GLU A 561 -22.43 -0.80 -10.09
CA GLU A 561 -21.15 -0.97 -9.38
C GLU A 561 -21.35 -1.09 -7.87
N ILE A 562 -22.24 -0.29 -7.26
CA ILE A 562 -22.65 -0.44 -5.86
C ILE A 562 -23.20 -1.87 -5.63
N SER A 563 -24.06 -2.33 -6.53
CA SER A 563 -24.66 -3.68 -6.43
C SER A 563 -23.61 -4.78 -6.57
N ALA A 564 -22.65 -4.62 -7.48
CA ALA A 564 -21.57 -5.57 -7.73
C ALA A 564 -20.58 -5.67 -6.56
N ASN A 565 -20.43 -4.60 -5.77
CA ASN A 565 -19.51 -4.52 -4.63
C ASN A 565 -20.20 -4.77 -3.27
N GLY A 566 -21.30 -5.53 -3.26
CA GLY A 566 -21.95 -5.95 -2.01
C GLY A 566 -22.83 -4.88 -1.36
N GLY A 567 -23.22 -3.85 -2.11
CA GLY A 567 -24.11 -2.79 -1.65
C GLY A 567 -23.40 -1.53 -1.15
N GLU A 568 -22.07 -1.52 -1.12
CA GLU A 568 -21.26 -0.36 -0.75
C GLU A 568 -20.15 -0.12 -1.77
N LEU A 569 -19.88 1.15 -2.06
CA LEU A 569 -18.81 1.57 -2.95
C LEU A 569 -18.27 2.94 -2.53
N VAL A 570 -16.96 3.05 -2.36
CA VAL A 570 -16.30 4.35 -2.16
C VAL A 570 -16.28 5.14 -3.48
N GLY A 571 -15.83 4.52 -4.56
CA GLY A 571 -15.87 5.09 -5.89
C GLY A 571 -15.00 4.35 -6.89
N ILE A 572 -15.10 4.75 -8.15
CA ILE A 572 -14.33 4.21 -9.28
C ILE A 572 -13.24 5.21 -9.63
N HIS A 573 -11.99 4.81 -9.46
CA HIS A 573 -10.83 5.69 -9.57
C HIS A 573 -10.25 5.79 -10.98
N ASP A 574 -9.45 6.83 -11.21
CA ASP A 574 -8.63 7.06 -12.41
C ASP A 574 -9.42 7.05 -13.73
N LEU A 575 -10.67 7.56 -13.70
CA LEU A 575 -11.49 7.70 -14.89
C LEU A 575 -10.96 8.83 -15.78
N SER A 576 -10.99 8.59 -17.09
CA SER A 576 -10.57 9.56 -18.09
C SER A 576 -11.70 10.53 -18.42
N LEU A 577 -11.33 11.70 -18.93
CA LEU A 577 -12.25 12.73 -19.41
C LEU A 577 -13.23 12.19 -20.47
N GLU A 578 -12.81 11.23 -21.28
CA GLU A 578 -13.65 10.61 -22.33
C GLU A 578 -14.82 9.82 -21.76
N SER A 579 -14.71 9.30 -20.53
CA SER A 579 -15.79 8.55 -19.87
C SER A 579 -16.85 9.45 -19.24
N ILE A 580 -16.63 10.77 -19.19
CA ILE A 580 -17.54 11.67 -18.49
C ILE A 580 -19.00 11.64 -18.97
N PRO A 581 -19.31 11.48 -20.27
CA PRO A 581 -20.71 11.42 -20.70
C PRO A 581 -21.44 10.17 -20.20
N ASP A 582 -20.72 9.07 -19.97
CA ASP A 582 -21.31 7.79 -19.57
C ASP A 582 -21.68 7.76 -18.08
N ILE A 583 -21.08 8.65 -17.29
CA ILE A 583 -21.16 8.65 -15.82
C ILE A 583 -21.87 9.88 -15.25
N THR A 584 -22.25 10.85 -16.09
CA THR A 584 -22.87 12.11 -15.64
C THR A 584 -24.39 11.97 -15.70
N GLY A 585 -25.05 12.13 -14.56
CA GLY A 585 -26.49 12.22 -14.44
C GLY A 585 -27.02 13.61 -14.77
N ASP A 586 -28.27 13.87 -14.40
CA ASP A 586 -28.94 15.16 -14.60
C ASP A 586 -28.36 16.28 -13.73
N HIS A 587 -27.76 15.92 -12.59
CA HIS A 587 -27.02 16.80 -11.69
C HIS A 587 -25.60 16.28 -11.48
N LEU A 588 -24.63 17.18 -11.35
CA LEU A 588 -23.24 16.84 -11.10
C LEU A 588 -22.66 17.63 -9.92
N ILE A 589 -22.36 16.93 -8.83
CA ILE A 589 -21.61 17.47 -7.69
C ILE A 589 -20.12 17.23 -7.94
N VAL A 590 -19.32 18.29 -7.88
CA VAL A 590 -17.87 18.25 -8.13
C VAL A 590 -17.11 18.65 -6.88
N MET A 591 -16.26 17.74 -6.40
CA MET A 591 -15.24 18.02 -5.40
C MET A 591 -13.87 18.14 -6.08
N ILE A 592 -13.12 19.18 -5.73
CA ILE A 592 -11.74 19.38 -6.19
C ILE A 592 -10.86 19.34 -4.96
N ASN A 593 -9.83 18.50 -4.98
CA ASN A 593 -8.84 18.49 -3.90
C ASN A 593 -8.05 19.80 -3.92
N GLY A 594 -8.34 20.71 -2.97
CA GLY A 594 -7.85 22.10 -2.96
C GLY A 594 -6.35 22.24 -2.72
N ASN A 595 -5.68 21.19 -2.25
CA ASN A 595 -4.24 21.21 -1.99
C ASN A 595 -3.39 20.79 -3.21
N ALA A 596 -4.00 20.57 -4.37
CA ALA A 596 -3.32 20.19 -5.60
C ALA A 596 -3.65 21.16 -6.74
N GLU A 597 -2.73 22.11 -7.01
CA GLU A 597 -2.77 23.00 -8.19
C GLU A 597 -3.02 22.22 -9.50
N ALA A 598 -2.56 20.97 -9.57
CA ALA A 598 -2.82 20.06 -10.68
C ALA A 598 -4.30 19.63 -10.80
N ALA A 599 -5.03 19.43 -9.71
CA ALA A 599 -6.45 19.07 -9.73
C ALA A 599 -7.32 20.24 -10.18
N GLU A 600 -7.00 21.46 -9.74
CA GLU A 600 -7.65 22.69 -10.24
C GLU A 600 -7.39 22.89 -11.73
N ALA A 601 -6.14 22.76 -12.18
CA ALA A 601 -5.78 22.85 -13.59
C ALA A 601 -6.49 21.77 -14.43
N GLN A 602 -6.65 20.57 -13.89
CA GLN A 602 -7.37 19.47 -14.54
C GLN A 602 -8.88 19.78 -14.65
N PHE A 603 -9.50 20.31 -13.59
CA PHE A 603 -10.89 20.73 -13.63
C PHE A 603 -11.12 21.86 -14.64
N GLU A 604 -10.25 22.87 -14.66
CA GLU A 604 -10.26 23.96 -15.64
C GLU A 604 -10.13 23.44 -17.08
N ALA A 605 -9.23 22.48 -17.32
CA ALA A 605 -9.07 21.85 -18.62
C ALA A 605 -10.34 21.08 -19.03
N MET A 606 -10.96 20.39 -18.08
CA MET A 606 -12.23 19.69 -18.28
C MET A 606 -13.34 20.68 -18.66
N MET A 607 -13.50 21.78 -17.92
CA MET A 607 -14.50 22.82 -18.21
C MET A 607 -14.36 23.45 -19.60
N ARG A 608 -13.13 23.54 -20.12
CA ARG A 608 -12.85 24.09 -21.45
C ARG A 608 -13.14 23.12 -22.59
N SER A 609 -13.18 21.82 -22.31
CA SER A 609 -13.42 20.80 -23.32
C SER A 609 -14.83 20.90 -23.93
N GLU A 610 -14.94 20.60 -25.21
CA GLU A 610 -16.24 20.52 -25.88
C GLU A 610 -17.10 19.38 -25.33
N LEU A 611 -16.46 18.31 -24.84
CA LEU A 611 -17.13 17.19 -24.19
C LEU A 611 -17.89 17.65 -22.94
N TRP A 612 -17.22 18.37 -22.03
CA TRP A 612 -17.86 18.92 -20.84
C TRP A 612 -19.01 19.87 -21.17
N LYS A 613 -18.79 20.83 -22.09
CA LYS A 613 -19.83 21.78 -22.52
C LYS A 613 -21.04 21.11 -23.16
N SER A 614 -20.86 19.90 -23.70
CA SER A 614 -21.95 19.12 -24.32
C SER A 614 -22.79 18.33 -23.31
N LEU A 615 -22.37 18.23 -22.04
CA LEU A 615 -23.07 17.45 -21.03
C LEU A 615 -24.45 18.09 -20.71
N PRO A 616 -25.53 17.28 -20.62
CA PRO A 616 -26.86 17.79 -20.28
C PRO A 616 -26.88 18.57 -18.96
N ALA A 617 -26.26 18.05 -17.90
CA ALA A 617 -26.16 18.74 -16.61
C ALA A 617 -25.44 20.11 -16.72
N VAL A 618 -24.42 20.21 -17.57
CA VAL A 618 -23.69 21.48 -17.79
C VAL A 618 -24.56 22.48 -18.55
N GLN A 619 -25.30 22.03 -19.56
CA GLN A 619 -26.22 22.88 -20.33
C GLN A 619 -27.42 23.36 -19.51
N ALA A 620 -27.90 22.51 -18.60
CA ALA A 620 -28.96 22.84 -17.65
C ALA A 620 -28.47 23.71 -16.47
N GLY A 621 -27.16 23.86 -16.29
CA GLY A 621 -26.57 24.61 -15.17
C GLY A 621 -26.59 23.85 -13.84
N HIS A 622 -26.86 22.55 -13.85
CA HIS A 622 -26.95 21.68 -12.67
C HIS A 622 -25.58 21.16 -12.22
N ILE A 623 -24.60 22.07 -12.11
CA ILE A 623 -23.23 21.76 -11.69
C ILE A 623 -22.96 22.41 -10.35
N TYR A 624 -22.59 21.60 -9.36
CA TYR A 624 -22.44 22.02 -7.98
C TYR A 624 -21.01 21.76 -7.50
N GLN A 625 -20.18 22.79 -7.47
CA GLN A 625 -18.84 22.68 -6.91
C GLN A 625 -18.89 22.80 -5.38
N VAL A 626 -18.27 21.86 -4.67
CA VAL A 626 -18.23 21.82 -3.21
C VAL A 626 -16.81 21.62 -2.66
N PRO A 627 -16.45 22.17 -1.47
CA PRO A 627 -15.11 22.01 -0.91
C PRO A 627 -14.83 20.54 -0.52
N TYR A 628 -13.71 19.99 -0.99
CA TYR A 628 -13.36 18.59 -0.74
C TYR A 628 -13.16 18.30 0.75
N GLU A 629 -12.46 19.18 1.47
CA GLU A 629 -12.12 19.01 2.88
C GLU A 629 -13.38 18.91 3.76
N LYS A 630 -14.45 19.62 3.36
CA LYS A 630 -15.73 19.63 4.07
C LYS A 630 -16.64 18.45 3.68
N TRP A 631 -16.70 18.11 2.39
CA TRP A 631 -17.70 17.17 1.88
C TRP A 631 -17.19 15.73 1.78
N TRP A 632 -15.88 15.49 1.72
CA TRP A 632 -15.34 14.14 1.59
C TRP A 632 -15.28 13.36 2.91
N SER A 633 -15.21 14.02 4.06
CA SER A 633 -15.10 13.34 5.36
C SER A 633 -16.26 12.38 5.60
N TYR A 634 -15.98 11.26 6.28
CA TYR A 634 -17.00 10.30 6.72
C TYR A 634 -16.94 10.16 8.23
N SER A 635 -17.43 11.21 8.90
CA SER A 635 -17.56 11.29 10.35
C SER A 635 -19.01 11.58 10.73
N LEU A 636 -19.39 11.24 11.96
CA LEU A 636 -20.76 11.42 12.47
C LEU A 636 -21.23 12.88 12.34
N LEU A 637 -20.38 13.84 12.74
CA LEU A 637 -20.67 15.27 12.64
C LEU A 637 -20.77 15.73 11.17
N THR A 638 -19.95 15.17 10.29
CA THR A 638 -20.00 15.48 8.85
C THR A 638 -21.31 15.04 8.22
N VAL A 639 -21.72 13.79 8.46
CA VAL A 639 -22.95 13.22 7.87
C VAL A 639 -24.18 14.03 8.29
N ASP A 640 -24.22 14.50 9.53
CA ASP A 640 -25.29 15.35 10.05
C ASP A 640 -25.26 16.78 9.50
N ALA A 641 -24.10 17.42 9.48
CA ALA A 641 -23.96 18.79 9.00
C ALA A 641 -24.25 18.93 7.49
N LEU A 642 -23.85 17.93 6.70
CA LEU A 642 -24.05 17.96 5.24
C LEU A 642 -25.51 17.88 4.81
N LEU A 643 -26.46 17.53 5.69
CA LEU A 643 -27.90 17.55 5.35
C LEU A 643 -28.38 18.95 4.98
N ASP A 644 -28.00 19.96 5.76
CA ASP A 644 -28.40 21.35 5.51
C ASP A 644 -27.64 21.93 4.31
N ASP A 645 -26.37 21.60 4.16
CA ASP A 645 -25.57 22.01 3.01
C ASP A 645 -26.12 21.41 1.70
N ALA A 646 -26.57 20.15 1.71
CA ALA A 646 -27.17 19.50 0.55
C ALA A 646 -28.49 20.16 0.14
N VAL A 647 -29.34 20.53 1.11
CA VAL A 647 -30.55 21.31 0.81
C VAL A 647 -30.19 22.64 0.14
N GLN A 648 -29.25 23.39 0.71
CA GLN A 648 -28.80 24.66 0.14
C GLN A 648 -28.13 24.50 -1.22
N LEU A 649 -27.49 23.35 -1.47
CA LEU A 649 -26.82 23.06 -2.73
C LEU A 649 -27.83 23.01 -3.88
N PHE A 650 -28.94 22.29 -3.69
CA PHE A 650 -29.98 22.10 -4.71
C PHE A 650 -31.00 23.26 -4.79
N GLU A 651 -30.98 24.20 -3.83
CA GLU A 651 -31.78 25.43 -3.90
C GLU A 651 -31.19 26.50 -4.84
N ARG A 652 -29.92 26.35 -5.25
CA ARG A 652 -29.22 27.24 -6.19
C ARG A 652 -29.58 26.90 -7.62
#